data_AF-A0ABD2KL67-F1
#
_entry.id   AF-A0ABD2KL67-F1
#
_cell.length_a   1.000
_cell.length_b   1.000
_cell.length_c   1.000
_cell.angle_alpha   90.00
_cell.angle_beta   90.00
_cell.angle_gamma   90.00
#
_symmetry.space_group_name_H-M   'P 1'
#
loop_
_entity.id
_entity.type
_entity.pdbx_description
1 polymer ?
#
loop_
_entity_poly.entity_id
_entity_poly.type
_entity_poly.pdbx_seq_one_letter_code
_entity_poly.pdbx_strand_id
1 'polypeptide(L)'
;MNFASHLVNVLQFAEHSLSAAYHEERMDDFYTISVKLYSIFGDVIVDGLNIAENGIVRIVRDENSLYPRIYEVRACAFDSHPTYIYESINFCRCPFFALRVLHEDNAYVCQHFIAVIFARACGLLKPERVEKTEVMRAILSVVSKPNEVDPGFKREEEEHINSATNRGTLTTDTQFLGMINATNRRVLCVAEKNDVAKNIARILSKGQARTENGVSKYNKNYTFEATFQGISQTFVFTSVTGHLMNYNFHESYKQWVESRIYDLFEGQVVLDIDSGMRDIETNLKRESRKAHTLLIWTDCDREGEFIGNEVVKVCRKENSLLTVRRARFSEITDQAISRAIQNLTAIDQNWVDAVDCRMELDLRIGAAFTRLQTLYLKKNFYQFLRDNDPKSVISYGSCQFPTLGFVVERYRENREFVSQEFWKLSGKDGSTNIEFLWEREGLSTQLFDREAILALYEACIAVVHSARVKEVDSHPKTKWRPPPMDTVQLEKLGSKFLKMNVKRIMESAEKLYQHGLISYPRTETNCYSADFDLDSIVNRLTENDQWGDFAMNDVQMCGGAKPRNGRKSDKAHPPIHPVKNANRNEIASMDEWKVYELVCRYFLASVSRDASGRETKVKAEVNEEIFTATGLIIDDRGYLKVYPFEKWADKELPMYRNGQPLPNFQIRMADLSTQPPPLLTEADLIALMDKKGIGTDATHAEHIERIKFRKYVVLNNANRFEPTKVGLALINGYDRMEHRHKVSKPNLRAELEADLVKICEGTKTKQTVLREQINIYKELFRNTELKVHKLGESLRAIYQQNNNGLIR
;
A
#
# COMPACT_ATOMS: atom_id res chain seq x y z
N MET A 1 -1.29 -41.19 23.76
CA MET A 1 -2.13 -41.86 24.78
C MET A 1 -1.92 -41.33 26.21
N ASN A 2 -0.72 -40.90 26.64
CA ASN A 2 -0.51 -40.41 28.02
C ASN A 2 -0.92 -38.96 28.34
N PHE A 3 -1.20 -38.12 27.33
CA PHE A 3 -1.64 -36.74 27.58
C PHE A 3 -3.13 -36.66 27.98
N ALA A 4 -3.98 -37.46 27.33
CA ALA A 4 -5.42 -37.48 27.60
C ALA A 4 -5.75 -38.05 29.00
N SER A 5 -5.03 -39.07 29.47
CA SER A 5 -5.23 -39.61 30.82
C SER A 5 -4.75 -38.65 31.92
N HIS A 6 -3.65 -37.93 31.70
CA HIS A 6 -3.19 -36.88 32.62
C HIS A 6 -4.18 -35.71 32.66
N LEU A 7 -4.72 -35.30 31.51
CA LEU A 7 -5.71 -34.22 31.42
C LEU A 7 -6.99 -34.56 32.19
N VAL A 8 -7.50 -35.80 32.05
CA VAL A 8 -8.68 -36.27 32.79
C VAL A 8 -8.44 -36.26 34.30
N ASN A 9 -7.26 -36.70 34.75
CA ASN A 9 -6.93 -36.70 36.18
C ASN A 9 -6.81 -35.28 36.75
N VAL A 10 -6.24 -34.34 35.98
CA VAL A 10 -6.13 -32.93 36.37
C VAL A 10 -7.51 -32.27 36.45
N LEU A 11 -8.40 -32.56 35.50
CA LEU A 11 -9.77 -32.04 35.50
C LEU A 11 -10.63 -32.64 36.64
N GLN A 12 -10.49 -33.93 36.94
CA GLN A 12 -11.15 -34.56 38.08
C GLN A 12 -10.66 -34.00 39.43
N PHE A 13 -9.36 -33.76 39.57
CA PHE A 13 -8.80 -33.14 40.76
C PHE A 13 -9.29 -31.69 40.94
N ALA A 14 -9.37 -30.95 39.84
CA ALA A 14 -9.89 -29.59 39.81
C ALA A 14 -11.38 -29.53 40.20
N GLU A 15 -12.18 -30.44 39.68
CA GLU A 15 -13.61 -30.58 40.02
C GLU A 15 -13.81 -30.89 41.50
N HIS A 16 -13.04 -31.83 42.05
CA HIS A 16 -13.12 -32.21 43.45
C HIS A 16 -12.69 -31.06 44.38
N SER A 17 -11.68 -30.28 43.97
CA SER A 17 -11.17 -29.13 44.73
C SER A 17 -12.13 -27.93 44.69
N LEU A 18 -12.74 -27.64 43.54
CA LEU A 18 -13.77 -26.61 43.40
C LEU A 18 -15.04 -26.98 44.18
N SER A 19 -15.45 -28.24 44.11
CA SER A 19 -16.62 -28.75 44.86
C SER A 19 -16.41 -28.66 46.37
N ALA A 20 -15.23 -29.05 46.86
CA ALA A 20 -14.88 -28.93 48.28
C ALA A 20 -14.83 -27.46 48.74
N ALA A 21 -14.19 -26.57 47.97
CA ALA A 21 -14.15 -25.14 48.28
C ALA A 21 -15.55 -24.51 48.30
N TYR A 22 -16.42 -24.92 47.38
CA TYR A 22 -17.81 -24.43 47.31
C TYR A 22 -18.66 -24.93 48.49
N HIS A 23 -18.57 -26.21 48.84
CA HIS A 23 -19.35 -26.80 49.94
C HIS A 23 -18.89 -26.34 51.33
N GLU A 24 -17.63 -25.93 51.46
CA GLU A 24 -17.05 -25.38 52.71
C GLU A 24 -17.12 -23.84 52.76
N GLU A 25 -17.86 -23.19 51.85
CA GLU A 25 -18.01 -21.73 51.75
C GLU A 25 -16.69 -20.95 51.59
N ARG A 26 -15.63 -21.60 51.10
CA ARG A 26 -14.31 -20.99 50.84
C ARG A 26 -14.25 -20.35 49.46
N MET A 27 -14.97 -19.23 49.30
CA MET A 27 -15.11 -18.56 48.01
C MET A 27 -13.80 -18.03 47.40
N ASP A 28 -12.85 -17.57 48.21
CA ASP A 28 -11.55 -17.10 47.71
C ASP A 28 -10.71 -18.23 47.09
N ASP A 29 -10.78 -19.44 47.67
CA ASP A 29 -10.15 -20.64 47.12
C ASP A 29 -10.83 -21.07 45.82
N PHE A 30 -12.17 -21.01 45.78
CA PHE A 30 -12.96 -21.29 44.58
C PHE A 30 -12.58 -20.35 43.42
N TYR A 31 -12.47 -19.05 43.69
CA TYR A 31 -12.04 -18.05 42.70
C TYR A 31 -10.59 -18.29 42.24
N THR A 32 -9.69 -18.56 43.18
CA THR A 32 -8.27 -18.78 42.88
C THR A 32 -8.04 -20.03 42.02
N ILE A 33 -8.76 -21.11 42.31
CA ILE A 33 -8.70 -22.36 41.52
C ILE A 33 -9.29 -22.14 40.13
N SER A 34 -10.42 -21.43 40.02
CA SER A 34 -11.09 -21.14 38.75
C SER A 34 -10.23 -20.30 37.79
N VAL A 35 -9.55 -19.27 38.31
CA VAL A 35 -8.66 -18.41 37.50
C VAL A 35 -7.44 -19.18 36.98
N LYS A 36 -6.86 -20.06 37.81
CA LYS A 36 -5.73 -20.92 37.39
C LYS A 36 -6.15 -21.93 36.32
N LEU A 37 -7.34 -22.50 36.39
CA LEU A 37 -7.83 -23.43 35.37
C LEU A 37 -8.07 -22.72 34.03
N TYR A 38 -8.59 -21.50 34.06
CA TYR A 38 -8.76 -20.69 32.87
C TYR A 38 -7.41 -20.36 32.20
N SER A 39 -6.37 -20.03 32.99
CA SER A 39 -5.05 -19.76 32.43
C SER A 39 -4.35 -21.00 31.84
N ILE A 40 -4.76 -22.21 32.25
CA ILE A 40 -4.16 -23.47 31.78
C ILE A 40 -4.89 -24.03 30.56
N PHE A 41 -6.22 -23.87 30.48
CA PHE A 41 -7.06 -24.52 29.47
C PHE A 41 -7.81 -23.57 28.52
N GLY A 42 -7.68 -22.25 28.70
CA GLY A 42 -8.39 -21.25 27.89
C GLY A 42 -8.22 -21.44 26.37
N ASP A 43 -6.99 -21.68 25.92
CA ASP A 43 -6.69 -21.81 24.49
C ASP A 43 -7.25 -23.11 23.87
N VAL A 44 -7.27 -24.20 24.63
CA VAL A 44 -7.79 -25.52 24.18
C VAL A 44 -9.31 -25.47 23.96
N ILE A 45 -10.01 -24.66 24.77
CA ILE A 45 -11.47 -24.51 24.70
C ILE A 45 -11.87 -23.64 23.50
N VAL A 46 -11.09 -22.60 23.18
CA VAL A 46 -11.33 -21.73 22.02
C VAL A 46 -11.06 -22.47 20.70
N ASP A 47 -10.01 -23.28 20.62
CA ASP A 47 -9.73 -24.08 19.41
C ASP A 47 -10.76 -25.20 19.18
N GLY A 48 -11.29 -25.81 20.25
CA GLY A 48 -12.37 -26.79 20.15
C GLY A 48 -13.68 -26.21 19.62
N LEU A 49 -13.95 -24.93 19.89
CA LEU A 49 -15.13 -24.20 19.39
C LEU A 49 -15.02 -23.86 17.90
N ASN A 50 -13.82 -23.53 17.40
CA ASN A 50 -13.58 -23.25 15.97
C ASN A 50 -13.73 -24.50 15.08
N ILE A 51 -13.49 -25.70 15.61
CA ILE A 51 -13.67 -26.95 14.86
C ILE A 51 -15.17 -27.25 14.59
N ALA A 52 -16.08 -26.73 15.42
CA ALA A 52 -17.52 -26.95 15.28
C ALA A 52 -18.19 -26.07 14.21
N GLU A 53 -17.53 -25.01 13.73
CA GLU A 53 -18.09 -24.11 12.69
C GLU A 53 -18.14 -24.76 11.28
N ASN A 54 -17.44 -25.88 11.06
CA ASN A 54 -17.31 -26.50 9.73
C ASN A 54 -17.88 -27.93 9.59
N GLY A 55 -18.71 -28.41 10.52
CA GLY A 55 -19.42 -29.68 10.34
C GLY A 55 -20.28 -30.12 11.53
N ILE A 56 -21.44 -30.71 11.25
CA ILE A 56 -22.31 -31.27 12.28
C ILE A 56 -21.67 -32.56 12.83
N VAL A 57 -21.29 -32.56 14.11
CA VAL A 57 -20.90 -33.77 14.85
C VAL A 57 -22.17 -34.46 15.36
N ARG A 58 -22.44 -35.69 14.91
CA ARG A 58 -23.55 -36.50 15.44
C ARG A 58 -23.02 -37.41 16.55
N ILE A 59 -23.43 -37.15 17.79
CA ILE A 59 -23.12 -38.02 18.93
C ILE A 59 -24.19 -39.12 18.99
N VAL A 60 -23.83 -40.36 18.68
CA VAL A 60 -24.72 -41.51 18.89
C VAL A 60 -24.42 -42.10 20.27
N ARG A 61 -25.48 -42.27 21.07
CA ARG A 61 -25.40 -42.85 22.42
C ARG A 61 -25.38 -44.37 22.29
N ASP A 62 -24.31 -45.01 22.74
CA ASP A 62 -24.28 -46.46 22.99
C ASP A 62 -24.94 -46.71 24.36
N GLU A 63 -25.98 -47.53 24.41
CA GLU A 63 -26.78 -47.76 25.61
C GLU A 63 -26.02 -48.54 26.71
N ASN A 64 -24.81 -49.05 26.42
CA ASN A 64 -24.01 -49.82 27.38
C ASN A 64 -22.66 -49.17 27.77
N SER A 65 -22.43 -47.88 27.49
CA SER A 65 -21.21 -47.15 27.91
C SER A 65 -21.53 -45.94 28.81
N LEU A 66 -20.82 -45.82 29.95
CA LEU A 66 -20.94 -44.68 30.88
C LEU A 66 -20.32 -43.37 30.38
N TYR A 67 -19.67 -43.36 29.20
CA TYR A 67 -19.15 -42.16 28.55
C TYR A 67 -19.41 -42.16 27.03
N PRO A 68 -19.76 -41.00 26.42
CA PRO A 68 -19.96 -40.89 24.97
C PRO A 68 -18.63 -40.98 24.22
N ARG A 69 -18.60 -41.74 23.12
CA ARG A 69 -17.48 -41.76 22.16
C ARG A 69 -17.92 -41.13 20.84
N ILE A 70 -17.07 -40.29 20.27
CA ILE A 70 -17.31 -39.60 18.99
C ILE A 70 -16.93 -40.54 17.85
N TYR A 71 -17.88 -40.86 16.97
CA TYR A 71 -17.65 -41.63 15.76
C TYR A 71 -18.16 -40.84 14.54
N GLU A 72 -17.20 -40.42 13.70
CA GLU A 72 -17.38 -39.90 12.33
C GLU A 72 -17.84 -38.44 12.13
N VAL A 73 -17.17 -37.73 11.22
CA VAL A 73 -17.52 -36.40 10.69
C VAL A 73 -17.63 -36.53 9.17
N ARG A 74 -18.79 -36.22 8.58
CA ARG A 74 -18.97 -36.10 7.13
C ARG A 74 -19.59 -34.76 6.76
N ALA A 75 -19.00 -34.10 5.78
CA ALA A 75 -19.50 -32.84 5.20
C ALA A 75 -20.57 -33.12 4.14
N CYS A 76 -21.70 -32.41 4.20
CA CYS A 76 -22.65 -32.28 3.09
C CYS A 76 -23.02 -30.80 2.94
N ALA A 77 -22.90 -30.30 1.71
CA ALA A 77 -23.25 -28.94 1.31
C ALA A 77 -24.75 -28.82 1.05
N PHE A 78 -25.37 -27.68 1.37
CA PHE A 78 -26.66 -27.30 0.79
C PHE A 78 -26.82 -25.79 0.59
N ASP A 79 -27.35 -25.48 -0.60
CA ASP A 79 -27.73 -24.18 -1.16
C ASP A 79 -29.06 -23.64 -0.61
N SER A 80 -29.16 -22.30 -0.64
CA SER A 80 -30.36 -21.46 -0.87
C SER A 80 -31.61 -21.50 0.06
N HIS A 81 -31.86 -20.32 0.67
CA HIS A 81 -33.12 -19.67 1.10
C HIS A 81 -33.67 -19.86 2.53
N PRO A 82 -34.24 -18.78 3.15
CA PRO A 82 -34.39 -18.65 4.60
C PRO A 82 -35.87 -18.62 5.01
N THR A 83 -36.46 -19.76 5.41
CA THR A 83 -37.84 -19.73 5.96
C THR A 83 -38.24 -20.83 6.96
N TYR A 84 -37.31 -21.58 7.55
CA TYR A 84 -37.65 -22.59 8.57
C TYR A 84 -36.75 -22.48 9.81
N ILE A 85 -36.99 -21.46 10.64
CA ILE A 85 -36.39 -21.35 11.98
C ILE A 85 -37.47 -20.86 12.95
N TYR A 86 -38.49 -21.67 13.24
CA TYR A 86 -39.36 -21.40 14.40
C TYR A 86 -39.96 -22.63 15.10
N GLU A 87 -39.69 -23.87 14.66
CA GLU A 87 -40.30 -25.07 15.30
C GLU A 87 -39.33 -26.13 15.82
N SER A 88 -38.01 -25.91 15.81
CA SER A 88 -37.03 -26.86 16.35
C SER A 88 -36.35 -26.42 17.67
N ILE A 89 -36.80 -25.32 18.28
CA ILE A 89 -36.36 -24.90 19.61
C ILE A 89 -37.30 -25.48 20.66
N ASN A 90 -37.26 -26.80 20.86
CA ASN A 90 -37.86 -27.40 22.07
C ASN A 90 -37.13 -28.62 22.65
N PHE A 91 -35.94 -28.94 22.15
CA PHE A 91 -35.08 -29.96 22.75
C PHE A 91 -33.60 -29.55 22.67
N CYS A 92 -33.21 -28.48 23.35
CA CYS A 92 -31.81 -28.28 23.70
C CYS A 92 -31.66 -27.40 24.94
N ARG A 93 -31.37 -28.03 26.07
CA ARG A 93 -30.94 -27.37 27.31
C ARG A 93 -29.49 -26.89 27.15
N CYS A 94 -29.27 -25.82 26.37
CA CYS A 94 -27.94 -25.23 26.19
C CYS A 94 -28.00 -23.71 26.42
N PRO A 95 -27.37 -23.16 27.49
CA PRO A 95 -27.43 -21.73 27.81
C PRO A 95 -26.40 -20.86 27.05
N PHE A 96 -25.72 -21.36 26.02
CA PHE A 96 -24.58 -20.68 25.40
C PHE A 96 -24.91 -19.66 24.29
N PHE A 97 -26.18 -19.48 23.93
CA PHE A 97 -26.55 -18.58 22.82
C PHE A 97 -26.67 -17.09 23.20
N ALA A 98 -26.50 -16.72 24.48
CA ALA A 98 -26.70 -15.34 24.94
C ALA A 98 -25.44 -14.45 24.93
N LEU A 99 -24.27 -14.97 24.55
CA LEU A 99 -22.98 -14.27 24.71
C LEU A 99 -22.52 -13.45 23.49
N ARG A 100 -23.41 -13.11 22.57
CA ARG A 100 -23.08 -12.24 21.41
C ARG A 100 -23.44 -10.76 21.58
N VAL A 101 -24.03 -10.36 22.72
CA VAL A 101 -24.57 -8.99 22.92
C VAL A 101 -23.70 -8.11 23.85
N LEU A 102 -22.62 -8.63 24.43
CA LEU A 102 -21.75 -7.84 25.32
C LEU A 102 -20.33 -7.81 24.76
N HIS A 103 -20.09 -6.89 23.82
CA HIS A 103 -18.75 -6.47 23.42
C HIS A 103 -18.37 -5.21 24.20
N GLU A 104 -17.11 -5.15 24.62
CA GLU A 104 -16.36 -3.98 25.12
C GLU A 104 -16.96 -3.24 26.34
N ASP A 105 -16.43 -3.55 27.53
CA ASP A 105 -16.10 -2.60 28.63
C ASP A 105 -16.24 -3.12 30.07
N ASN A 106 -16.55 -4.40 30.33
CA ASN A 106 -16.63 -4.87 31.73
C ASN A 106 -16.12 -6.29 31.98
N ALA A 107 -14.80 -6.40 32.23
CA ALA A 107 -14.13 -7.66 32.57
C ALA A 107 -14.67 -8.32 33.88
N TYR A 108 -15.15 -7.53 34.84
CA TYR A 108 -15.68 -8.04 36.12
C TYR A 108 -17.04 -8.75 35.97
N VAL A 109 -17.89 -8.28 35.06
CA VAL A 109 -19.22 -8.86 34.82
C VAL A 109 -19.10 -10.20 34.08
N CYS A 110 -18.15 -10.30 33.14
CA CYS A 110 -17.85 -11.55 32.42
C CYS A 110 -17.31 -12.64 33.34
N GLN A 111 -16.45 -12.29 34.31
CA GLN A 111 -15.87 -13.25 35.26
C GLN A 111 -16.94 -13.87 36.18
N HIS A 112 -17.90 -13.08 36.65
CA HIS A 112 -19.02 -13.57 37.46
C HIS A 112 -19.97 -14.46 36.65
N PHE A 113 -20.25 -14.09 35.39
CA PHE A 113 -21.15 -14.84 34.52
C PHE A 113 -20.56 -16.19 34.11
N ILE A 114 -19.26 -16.24 33.81
CA ILE A 114 -18.54 -17.48 33.47
C ILE A 114 -18.47 -18.41 34.69
N ALA A 115 -18.22 -17.88 35.89
CA ALA A 115 -18.20 -18.67 37.12
C ALA A 115 -19.58 -19.32 37.42
N VAL A 116 -20.68 -18.59 37.20
CA VAL A 116 -22.05 -19.11 37.38
C VAL A 116 -22.43 -20.13 36.31
N ILE A 117 -22.01 -19.93 35.05
CA ILE A 117 -22.23 -20.89 33.95
C ILE A 117 -21.43 -22.17 34.18
N PHE A 118 -20.17 -22.06 34.63
CA PHE A 118 -19.31 -23.20 34.95
C PHE A 118 -19.85 -23.98 36.16
N ALA A 119 -20.29 -23.29 37.23
CA ALA A 119 -20.94 -23.91 38.39
C ALA A 119 -22.25 -24.63 38.02
N ARG A 120 -23.02 -24.14 37.03
CA ARG A 120 -24.21 -24.83 36.51
C ARG A 120 -23.85 -26.02 35.61
N ALA A 121 -22.83 -25.92 34.78
CA ALA A 121 -22.38 -27.01 33.91
C ALA A 121 -21.80 -28.19 34.72
N CYS A 122 -21.19 -27.91 35.88
CA CYS A 122 -20.70 -28.89 36.84
C CYS A 122 -21.76 -29.36 37.86
N GLY A 123 -23.01 -28.89 37.78
CA GLY A 123 -24.11 -29.34 38.65
C GLY A 123 -24.07 -28.83 40.11
N LEU A 124 -23.25 -27.82 40.41
CA LEU A 124 -23.00 -27.31 41.76
C LEU A 124 -24.11 -26.37 42.29
N LEU A 125 -25.00 -25.88 41.42
CA LEU A 125 -26.12 -24.99 41.78
C LEU A 125 -27.48 -25.68 41.59
N LYS A 126 -28.26 -25.83 42.67
CA LYS A 126 -29.64 -26.34 42.61
C LYS A 126 -30.61 -25.30 42.03
N PRO A 127 -31.71 -25.72 41.36
CA PRO A 127 -32.53 -24.85 40.51
C PRO A 127 -33.31 -23.73 41.23
N GLU A 128 -33.42 -23.75 42.55
CA GLU A 128 -34.49 -23.02 43.26
C GLU A 128 -34.06 -21.74 44.01
N ARG A 129 -32.80 -21.30 43.92
CA ARG A 129 -32.36 -20.04 44.59
C ARG A 129 -31.61 -19.10 43.65
N VAL A 130 -32.34 -18.43 42.78
CA VAL A 130 -31.96 -17.09 42.28
C VAL A 130 -33.27 -16.32 42.12
N GLU A 131 -33.59 -15.43 43.06
CA GLU A 131 -34.74 -14.54 42.90
C GLU A 131 -34.50 -13.63 41.69
N LYS A 132 -35.40 -13.70 40.70
CA LYS A 132 -35.39 -12.88 39.47
C LYS A 132 -35.27 -11.37 39.74
N THR A 133 -35.62 -10.93 40.95
CA THR A 133 -35.64 -9.56 41.42
C THR A 133 -34.26 -8.93 41.61
N GLU A 134 -33.22 -9.68 42.00
CA GLU A 134 -31.87 -9.13 42.18
C GLU A 134 -31.11 -8.99 40.87
N VAL A 135 -31.28 -9.96 39.96
CA VAL A 135 -30.68 -9.94 38.62
C VAL A 135 -31.26 -8.81 37.76
N MET A 136 -32.58 -8.57 37.84
CA MET A 136 -33.20 -7.43 37.13
C MET A 136 -32.77 -6.07 37.69
N ARG A 137 -32.56 -5.95 39.01
CA ARG A 137 -32.17 -4.68 39.64
C ARG A 137 -30.74 -4.28 39.27
N ALA A 138 -29.84 -5.25 39.07
CA ALA A 138 -28.48 -5.03 38.57
C ALA A 138 -28.43 -4.68 37.07
N ILE A 139 -29.34 -5.23 36.26
CA ILE A 139 -29.46 -4.90 34.84
C ILE A 139 -30.01 -3.49 34.64
N LEU A 140 -31.02 -3.09 35.41
CA LEU A 140 -31.65 -1.77 35.31
C LEU A 140 -30.77 -0.63 35.84
N SER A 141 -29.83 -0.89 36.75
CA SER A 141 -28.90 0.15 37.22
C SER A 141 -27.76 0.48 36.24
N VAL A 142 -27.60 -0.30 35.17
CA VAL A 142 -26.51 -0.15 34.19
C VAL A 142 -27.02 0.35 32.82
N VAL A 143 -28.30 0.13 32.50
CA VAL A 143 -28.91 0.58 31.24
C VAL A 143 -29.76 1.83 31.50
N SER A 144 -29.13 3.01 31.50
CA SER A 144 -29.86 4.29 31.51
C SER A 144 -29.01 5.40 30.89
N LYS A 145 -29.05 5.55 29.55
CA LYS A 145 -28.79 6.79 28.77
C LYS A 145 -29.37 6.61 27.33
N PRO A 146 -29.55 7.66 26.52
CA PRO A 146 -30.79 8.46 26.39
C PRO A 146 -31.44 8.34 24.98
N ASN A 147 -32.72 8.75 24.90
CA ASN A 147 -33.52 9.18 23.74
C ASN A 147 -33.11 8.78 22.31
N GLU A 148 -34.01 8.05 21.64
CA GLU A 148 -34.48 8.40 20.30
C GLU A 148 -36.01 8.25 20.22
N VAL A 149 -36.62 9.22 19.55
CA VAL A 149 -38.05 9.50 19.44
C VAL A 149 -38.52 9.02 18.07
N ASP A 150 -39.62 8.26 18.02
CA ASP A 150 -40.43 8.04 16.82
C ASP A 150 -41.82 8.68 17.05
N PRO A 151 -42.40 9.41 16.08
CA PRO A 151 -43.48 10.36 16.31
C PRO A 151 -44.84 9.68 16.14
N GLY A 152 -45.52 9.41 17.25
CA GLY A 152 -46.80 8.72 17.14
C GLY A 152 -47.62 8.62 18.40
N PHE A 153 -47.69 9.65 19.24
CA PHE A 153 -48.76 9.73 20.26
C PHE A 153 -49.04 11.20 20.60
N LYS A 154 -49.86 11.84 19.76
CA LYS A 154 -50.58 13.07 20.13
C LYS A 154 -51.99 12.66 20.55
N ARG A 155 -52.29 12.80 21.84
CA ARG A 155 -53.50 13.42 22.40
C ARG A 155 -53.58 13.08 23.88
N GLU A 156 -54.04 14.06 24.65
CA GLU A 156 -54.28 14.04 26.10
C GLU A 156 -53.04 14.30 26.94
N GLU A 157 -52.69 15.59 27.07
CA GLU A 157 -52.40 16.26 28.35
C GLU A 157 -52.09 17.76 28.09
N GLU A 158 -53.06 18.45 27.45
CA GLU A 158 -53.19 19.91 27.52
C GLU A 158 -54.35 20.20 28.46
N GLU A 159 -54.12 20.10 29.77
CA GLU A 159 -54.94 20.72 30.83
C GLU A 159 -54.34 20.30 32.17
N HIS A 160 -53.41 21.09 32.72
CA HIS A 160 -53.13 21.28 34.17
C HIS A 160 -51.81 22.06 34.41
N ILE A 161 -51.55 23.12 33.64
CA ILE A 161 -50.56 24.14 34.00
C ILE A 161 -51.28 25.47 34.10
N ASN A 162 -52.06 25.63 35.16
CA ASN A 162 -52.57 26.92 35.62
C ASN A 162 -52.99 26.85 37.09
N SER A 163 -52.05 26.51 37.98
CA SER A 163 -52.10 26.97 39.37
C SER A 163 -50.75 26.78 40.06
N ALA A 164 -50.27 27.85 40.70
CA ALA A 164 -49.19 27.93 41.70
C ALA A 164 -47.90 28.65 41.26
N THR A 165 -48.05 29.91 40.87
CA THR A 165 -47.12 30.98 41.27
C THR A 165 -47.18 31.17 42.79
N ASN A 166 -46.23 30.59 43.53
CA ASN A 166 -45.57 31.18 44.71
C ASN A 166 -44.86 30.11 45.53
N ARG A 167 -43.54 30.06 45.39
CA ARG A 167 -42.53 29.96 46.49
C ARG A 167 -41.17 29.83 45.84
N GLY A 168 -40.35 30.86 45.99
CA GLY A 168 -38.98 30.83 45.53
C GLY A 168 -38.17 29.80 46.31
N THR A 169 -37.41 28.98 45.59
CA THR A 169 -36.05 28.55 45.93
C THR A 169 -35.44 27.81 44.74
N LEU A 170 -34.31 28.34 44.28
CA LEU A 170 -33.14 27.63 43.73
C LEU A 170 -33.39 26.48 42.74
N THR A 171 -33.08 26.72 41.46
CA THR A 171 -32.19 25.88 40.64
C THR A 171 -32.08 26.46 39.22
N THR A 172 -31.27 27.51 39.07
CA THR A 172 -30.85 28.06 37.77
C THR A 172 -29.40 27.72 37.44
N ASP A 173 -28.90 26.56 37.89
CA ASP A 173 -27.51 26.14 37.58
C ASP A 173 -27.43 25.20 36.38
N THR A 174 -28.47 24.43 36.07
CA THR A 174 -28.41 23.43 34.99
C THR A 174 -28.60 24.02 33.60
N GLN A 175 -29.43 25.06 33.46
CA GLN A 175 -29.57 25.80 32.19
C GLN A 175 -28.40 26.78 31.95
N PHE A 176 -27.80 27.33 33.01
CA PHE A 176 -26.65 28.23 32.90
C PHE A 176 -25.36 27.47 32.60
N LEU A 177 -25.13 26.27 33.19
CA LEU A 177 -24.04 25.38 32.76
C LEU A 177 -24.24 24.83 31.34
N GLY A 178 -25.48 24.57 30.92
CA GLY A 178 -25.80 24.19 29.54
C GLY A 178 -25.50 25.28 28.51
N MET A 179 -25.75 26.54 28.87
CA MET A 179 -25.43 27.72 28.04
C MET A 179 -23.94 28.09 28.06
N ILE A 180 -23.24 27.95 29.20
CA ILE A 180 -21.78 28.15 29.29
C ILE A 180 -21.00 27.07 28.51
N ASN A 181 -21.53 25.84 28.45
CA ASN A 181 -20.96 24.75 27.65
C ASN A 181 -21.26 24.85 26.14
N ALA A 182 -22.15 25.73 25.71
CA ALA A 182 -22.40 25.99 24.29
C ALA A 182 -21.37 26.97 23.68
N THR A 183 -20.77 27.84 24.50
CA THR A 183 -19.85 28.89 24.06
C THR A 183 -18.37 28.52 24.07
N ASN A 184 -18.00 27.30 24.46
CA ASN A 184 -16.58 26.90 24.61
C ASN A 184 -16.27 25.50 24.03
N ARG A 185 -17.03 25.06 23.02
CA ARG A 185 -16.72 23.81 22.31
C ARG A 185 -15.60 24.07 21.30
N ARG A 186 -14.49 23.39 21.53
CA ARG A 186 -13.28 23.48 20.70
C ARG A 186 -13.09 22.20 19.89
N VAL A 187 -12.81 22.37 18.61
CA VAL A 187 -12.50 21.30 17.66
C VAL A 187 -11.01 21.37 17.32
N LEU A 188 -10.25 20.33 17.70
CA LEU A 188 -8.85 20.19 17.32
C LEU A 188 -8.79 19.49 15.96
N CYS A 189 -8.15 20.10 14.97
CA CYS A 189 -7.89 19.53 13.66
C CYS A 189 -6.39 19.33 13.49
N VAL A 190 -5.96 18.15 13.03
CA VAL A 190 -4.53 17.82 12.87
C VAL A 190 -4.26 17.29 11.47
N ALA A 191 -3.46 18.00 10.69
CA ALA A 191 -2.96 17.55 9.38
C ALA A 191 -1.55 16.94 9.46
N GLU A 192 -1.12 16.26 8.40
CA GLU A 192 0.20 15.63 8.32
C GLU A 192 1.36 16.64 8.26
N LYS A 193 1.11 17.82 7.65
CA LYS A 193 2.11 18.88 7.42
C LYS A 193 1.52 20.26 7.64
N ASN A 194 2.36 21.23 8.01
CA ASN A 194 1.91 22.58 8.32
C ASN A 194 1.28 23.32 7.13
N ASP A 195 1.75 23.09 5.91
CA ASP A 195 1.18 23.75 4.72
C ASP A 195 -0.21 23.23 4.39
N VAL A 196 -0.46 21.92 4.58
CA VAL A 196 -1.80 21.34 4.50
C VAL A 196 -2.71 21.96 5.56
N ALA A 197 -2.28 22.02 6.82
CA ALA A 197 -3.03 22.65 7.91
C ALA A 197 -3.39 24.11 7.58
N LYS A 198 -2.41 24.88 7.09
CA LYS A 198 -2.60 26.29 6.70
C LYS A 198 -3.63 26.44 5.60
N ASN A 199 -3.53 25.64 4.55
CA ASN A 199 -4.41 25.76 3.38
C ASN A 199 -5.84 25.31 3.69
N ILE A 200 -6.02 24.23 4.44
CA ILE A 200 -7.35 23.77 4.87
C ILE A 200 -7.96 24.77 5.85
N ALA A 201 -7.19 25.28 6.83
CA ALA A 201 -7.68 26.31 7.75
C ALA A 201 -8.09 27.58 7.00
N ARG A 202 -7.34 28.00 5.97
CA ARG A 202 -7.70 29.14 5.12
C ARG A 202 -9.03 28.92 4.39
N ILE A 203 -9.26 27.72 3.86
CA ILE A 203 -10.52 27.33 3.20
C ILE A 203 -11.68 27.39 4.18
N LEU A 204 -11.58 26.65 5.30
CA LEU A 204 -12.68 26.53 6.28
C LEU A 204 -13.01 27.86 6.96
N SER A 205 -12.01 28.72 7.18
CA SER A 205 -12.19 30.05 7.77
C SER A 205 -12.53 31.15 6.76
N LYS A 206 -12.59 30.84 5.45
CA LYS A 206 -12.69 31.86 4.39
C LYS A 206 -11.63 32.97 4.51
N GLY A 207 -10.42 32.58 4.90
CA GLY A 207 -9.28 33.47 5.10
C GLY A 207 -9.23 34.21 6.44
N GLN A 208 -10.14 33.93 7.38
CA GLN A 208 -10.22 34.62 8.67
C GLN A 208 -9.42 33.95 9.80
N ALA A 209 -8.71 32.85 9.53
CA ALA A 209 -7.92 32.15 10.53
C ALA A 209 -6.81 33.02 11.12
N ARG A 210 -6.76 33.08 12.45
CA ARG A 210 -5.67 33.70 13.21
C ARG A 210 -4.53 32.69 13.36
N THR A 211 -3.32 33.11 13.05
CA THR A 211 -2.13 32.26 13.21
C THR A 211 -1.51 32.50 14.58
N GLU A 212 -1.34 31.44 15.34
CA GLU A 212 -0.71 31.40 16.66
C GLU A 212 0.51 30.47 16.61
N ASN A 213 1.54 30.78 17.41
CA ASN A 213 2.70 29.90 17.52
C ASN A 213 2.35 28.66 18.36
N GLY A 214 2.63 27.48 17.79
CA GLY A 214 2.73 26.24 18.56
C GLY A 214 4.00 26.21 19.42
N VAL A 215 4.19 25.11 20.15
CA VAL A 215 5.46 24.85 20.86
C VAL A 215 6.58 24.59 19.84
N SER A 216 6.29 23.81 18.80
CA SER A 216 7.19 23.64 17.65
C SER A 216 7.28 24.94 16.85
N LYS A 217 8.51 25.33 16.46
CA LYS A 217 8.76 26.49 15.60
C LYS A 217 8.05 26.36 14.24
N TYR A 218 7.92 25.15 13.73
CA TYR A 218 7.49 24.86 12.35
C TYR A 218 6.00 24.52 12.22
N ASN A 219 5.37 24.05 13.31
CA ASN A 219 3.96 23.65 13.31
C ASN A 219 3.14 24.73 14.03
N LYS A 220 2.38 25.52 13.26
CA LYS A 220 1.56 26.62 13.79
C LYS A 220 0.18 26.11 14.19
N ASN A 221 -0.53 26.93 14.98
CA ASN A 221 -1.94 26.75 15.27
C ASN A 221 -2.74 27.82 14.51
N TYR A 222 -3.77 27.40 13.78
CA TYR A 222 -4.66 28.27 13.02
C TYR A 222 -6.04 28.25 13.67
N THR A 223 -6.40 29.32 14.37
CA THR A 223 -7.62 29.41 15.17
C THR A 223 -8.69 30.21 14.43
N PHE A 224 -9.93 29.71 14.38
CA PHE A 224 -11.07 30.44 13.80
C PHE A 224 -12.40 29.93 14.38
N GLU A 225 -13.45 30.73 14.25
CA GLU A 225 -14.81 30.32 14.57
C GLU A 225 -15.50 29.76 13.32
N ALA A 226 -16.16 28.61 13.45
CA ALA A 226 -16.98 28.04 12.38
C ALA A 226 -18.17 27.26 12.93
N THR A 227 -19.24 27.19 12.14
CA THR A 227 -20.39 26.34 12.47
C THR A 227 -20.08 24.89 12.17
N PHE A 228 -20.17 24.04 13.18
CA PHE A 228 -19.98 22.59 13.08
C PHE A 228 -21.09 21.88 13.84
N GLN A 229 -21.76 20.93 13.17
CA GLN A 229 -22.93 20.23 13.70
C GLN A 229 -24.03 21.19 14.21
N GLY A 230 -24.27 22.28 13.47
CA GLY A 230 -25.29 23.28 13.78
C GLY A 230 -24.96 24.26 14.91
N ILE A 231 -23.75 24.20 15.48
CA ILE A 231 -23.33 25.04 16.61
C ILE A 231 -22.05 25.79 16.23
N SER A 232 -21.91 27.05 16.63
CA SER A 232 -20.65 27.81 16.49
C SER A 232 -19.60 27.26 17.44
N GLN A 233 -18.44 26.88 16.92
CA GLN A 233 -17.35 26.27 17.69
C GLN A 233 -16.00 26.86 17.28
N THR A 234 -15.07 26.92 18.24
CA THR A 234 -13.70 27.35 17.98
C THR A 234 -12.90 26.20 17.37
N PHE A 235 -12.44 26.37 16.15
CA PHE A 235 -11.52 25.44 15.49
C PHE A 235 -10.08 25.80 15.80
N VAL A 236 -9.26 24.78 16.02
CA VAL A 236 -7.80 24.89 16.09
C VAL A 236 -7.21 23.92 15.11
N PHE A 237 -6.66 24.43 14.02
CA PHE A 237 -5.96 23.63 13.04
C PHE A 237 -4.46 23.63 13.34
N THR A 238 -3.88 22.46 13.51
CA THR A 238 -2.43 22.29 13.67
C THR A 238 -1.94 21.14 12.79
N SER A 239 -0.67 20.78 12.93
CA SER A 239 -0.06 19.72 12.13
C SER A 239 1.00 18.94 12.89
N VAL A 240 1.28 17.75 12.38
CA VAL A 240 2.51 17.01 12.63
C VAL A 240 3.53 17.27 11.51
N THR A 241 4.62 16.50 11.47
CA THR A 241 5.62 16.54 10.40
C THR A 241 5.96 15.11 9.98
N GLY A 242 4.97 14.41 9.41
CA GLY A 242 5.02 12.96 9.21
C GLY A 242 4.82 12.18 10.52
N HIS A 243 5.41 10.98 10.61
CA HIS A 243 5.34 10.09 11.78
C HIS A 243 5.79 10.77 13.08
N LEU A 244 4.99 10.63 14.12
CA LEU A 244 5.28 11.09 15.49
C LEU A 244 6.10 10.09 16.28
N MET A 245 5.87 8.80 16.03
CA MET A 245 6.46 7.70 16.77
C MET A 245 7.31 6.83 15.85
N ASN A 246 8.27 6.13 16.44
CA ASN A 246 9.10 5.16 15.75
C ASN A 246 9.23 3.90 16.60
N TYR A 247 9.21 2.76 15.92
CA TYR A 247 9.49 1.49 16.56
C TYR A 247 10.96 1.43 16.98
N ASN A 248 11.18 1.13 18.25
CA ASN A 248 12.48 0.88 18.83
C ASN A 248 12.46 -0.43 19.59
N PHE A 249 13.61 -1.07 19.73
CA PHE A 249 13.73 -2.13 20.71
C PHE A 249 13.79 -1.55 22.12
N HIS A 250 13.25 -2.30 23.09
CA HIS A 250 13.45 -2.01 24.51
C HIS A 250 14.96 -1.88 24.83
N GLU A 251 15.30 -1.09 25.85
CA GLU A 251 16.68 -0.71 26.20
C GLU A 251 17.62 -1.93 26.31
N SER A 252 17.10 -3.05 26.81
CA SER A 252 17.81 -4.34 26.92
C SER A 252 18.36 -4.90 25.61
N TYR A 253 17.89 -4.43 24.46
CA TYR A 253 18.31 -4.88 23.12
C TYR A 253 18.97 -3.77 22.29
N LYS A 254 19.11 -2.55 22.82
CA LYS A 254 19.70 -1.43 22.07
C LYS A 254 21.19 -1.61 21.81
N GLN A 255 21.93 -2.18 22.76
CA GLN A 255 23.36 -2.45 22.60
C GLN A 255 23.58 -3.65 21.65
N TRP A 256 24.35 -3.42 20.59
CA TRP A 256 24.52 -4.39 19.50
C TRP A 256 25.32 -5.64 19.89
N VAL A 257 26.22 -5.50 20.87
CA VAL A 257 27.18 -6.54 21.26
C VAL A 257 26.71 -7.35 22.47
N GLU A 258 25.82 -6.78 23.29
CA GLU A 258 25.39 -7.38 24.55
C GLU A 258 24.20 -8.35 24.39
N SER A 259 23.40 -8.17 23.33
CA SER A 259 22.24 -9.01 23.04
C SER A 259 22.54 -10.01 21.92
N ARG A 260 22.04 -11.25 22.05
CA ARG A 260 22.10 -12.22 20.96
C ARG A 260 21.22 -11.69 19.81
N ILE A 261 21.79 -11.60 18.61
CA ILE A 261 21.11 -11.01 17.44
C ILE A 261 19.82 -11.77 17.11
N TYR A 262 19.82 -13.09 17.31
CA TYR A 262 18.64 -13.94 17.10
C TYR A 262 17.44 -13.51 17.95
N ASP A 263 17.67 -12.98 19.15
CA ASP A 263 16.61 -12.63 20.09
C ASP A 263 15.84 -11.38 19.61
N LEU A 264 16.35 -10.62 18.63
CA LEU A 264 15.66 -9.46 18.06
C LEU A 264 14.36 -9.81 17.32
N PHE A 265 14.18 -11.07 16.91
CA PHE A 265 12.93 -11.51 16.30
C PHE A 265 11.77 -11.60 17.30
N GLU A 266 12.08 -11.81 18.59
CA GLU A 266 11.09 -11.95 19.67
C GLU A 266 11.22 -10.84 20.72
N GLY A 267 12.29 -10.06 20.66
CA GLY A 267 12.58 -9.00 21.61
C GLY A 267 11.46 -7.98 21.67
N GLN A 268 11.24 -7.45 22.87
CA GLN A 268 10.21 -6.45 23.10
C GLN A 268 10.52 -5.19 22.28
N VAL A 269 9.54 -4.78 21.47
CA VAL A 269 9.55 -3.51 20.74
C VAL A 269 8.60 -2.53 21.41
N VAL A 270 8.98 -1.26 21.38
CA VAL A 270 8.22 -0.14 21.92
C VAL A 270 8.02 0.88 20.80
N LEU A 271 6.81 1.42 20.71
CA LEU A 271 6.49 2.51 19.81
C LEU A 271 6.58 3.81 20.62
N ASP A 272 7.68 4.54 20.43
CA ASP A 272 8.02 5.72 21.23
C ASP A 272 8.00 6.99 20.38
N ILE A 273 7.65 8.12 21.00
CA ILE A 273 7.73 9.44 20.37
C ILE A 273 9.19 9.75 20.02
N ASP A 274 9.41 10.08 18.75
CA ASP A 274 10.71 10.53 18.28
C ASP A 274 11.15 11.78 19.05
N SER A 275 12.43 11.86 19.44
CA SER A 275 12.96 13.00 20.20
C SER A 275 12.77 14.32 19.45
N GLY A 276 12.80 14.31 18.12
CA GLY A 276 12.52 15.48 17.29
C GLY A 276 11.05 15.93 17.28
N MET A 277 10.13 15.09 17.76
CA MET A 277 8.68 15.34 17.72
C MET A 277 8.09 15.75 19.08
N ARG A 278 8.92 15.92 20.12
CA ARG A 278 8.49 16.26 21.49
C ARG A 278 7.74 17.59 21.61
N ASP A 279 8.15 18.60 20.84
CA ASP A 279 7.45 19.88 20.82
C ASP A 279 6.06 19.76 20.18
N ILE A 280 5.94 18.93 19.14
CA ILE A 280 4.66 18.63 18.49
C ILE A 280 3.76 17.85 19.45
N GLU A 281 4.30 16.81 20.11
CA GLU A 281 3.60 16.05 21.17
C GLU A 281 3.05 17.00 22.23
N THR A 282 3.88 17.92 22.73
CA THR A 282 3.49 18.89 23.76
C THR A 282 2.36 19.81 23.29
N ASN A 283 2.41 20.28 22.03
CA ASN A 283 1.33 21.08 21.46
C ASN A 283 0.03 20.27 21.34
N LEU A 284 0.09 19.03 20.83
CA LEU A 284 -1.07 18.15 20.71
C LEU A 284 -1.74 17.90 22.07
N LYS A 285 -0.95 17.63 23.11
CA LYS A 285 -1.43 17.46 24.48
C LYS A 285 -2.10 18.72 25.03
N ARG A 286 -1.50 19.89 24.77
CA ARG A 286 -2.03 21.18 25.23
C ARG A 286 -3.39 21.49 24.59
N GLU A 287 -3.52 21.29 23.29
CA GLU A 287 -4.75 21.59 22.57
C GLU A 287 -5.83 20.53 22.82
N SER A 288 -5.47 19.26 22.99
CA SER A 288 -6.40 18.14 23.22
C SER A 288 -7.14 18.24 24.56
N ARG A 289 -6.51 18.78 25.61
CA ARG A 289 -7.15 19.04 26.92
C ARG A 289 -8.35 19.98 26.85
N LYS A 290 -8.36 20.89 25.86
CA LYS A 290 -9.41 21.88 25.66
C LYS A 290 -10.43 21.46 24.60
N ALA A 291 -10.11 20.43 23.82
CA ALA A 291 -10.91 19.99 22.71
C ALA A 291 -11.97 18.96 23.15
N HIS A 292 -13.14 19.03 22.51
CA HIS A 292 -14.18 18.02 22.65
C HIS A 292 -14.13 17.01 21.49
N THR A 293 -13.78 17.52 20.30
CA THR A 293 -13.65 16.74 19.08
C THR A 293 -12.24 16.86 18.51
N LEU A 294 -11.67 15.74 18.07
CA LEU A 294 -10.45 15.65 17.30
C LEU A 294 -10.79 15.21 15.87
N LEU A 295 -10.49 16.05 14.89
CA LEU A 295 -10.62 15.77 13.47
C LEU A 295 -9.24 15.48 12.87
N ILE A 296 -9.07 14.30 12.31
CA ILE A 296 -7.85 13.89 11.61
C ILE A 296 -7.93 14.30 10.13
N TRP A 297 -6.95 15.07 9.70
CA TRP A 297 -6.77 15.63 8.36
C TRP A 297 -5.42 15.25 7.75
N THR A 298 -4.84 14.13 8.18
CA THR A 298 -3.66 13.54 7.53
C THR A 298 -3.99 13.12 6.09
N ASP A 299 -2.98 12.91 5.26
CA ASP A 299 -3.22 12.50 3.87
C ASP A 299 -3.94 11.14 3.82
N CYS A 300 -4.73 10.88 2.78
CA CYS A 300 -5.68 9.75 2.75
C CYS A 300 -5.10 8.43 2.21
N ASP A 301 -3.83 8.17 2.47
CA ASP A 301 -3.15 6.89 2.23
C ASP A 301 -3.01 6.07 3.53
N ARG A 302 -2.37 4.90 3.46
CA ARG A 302 -2.17 4.03 4.62
C ARG A 302 -1.26 4.69 5.66
N GLU A 303 -0.19 5.34 5.21
CA GLU A 303 0.74 6.06 6.08
C GLU A 303 0.05 7.20 6.85
N GLY A 304 -0.74 8.03 6.16
CA GLY A 304 -1.51 9.10 6.77
C GLY A 304 -2.57 8.58 7.75
N GLU A 305 -3.14 7.40 7.50
CA GLU A 305 -4.04 6.75 8.45
C GLU A 305 -3.33 6.33 9.74
N PHE A 306 -2.13 5.74 9.62
CA PHE A 306 -1.29 5.38 10.75
C PHE A 306 -0.87 6.62 11.56
N ILE A 307 -0.38 7.67 10.89
CA ILE A 307 -0.03 8.95 11.53
C ILE A 307 -1.24 9.55 12.25
N GLY A 308 -2.42 9.48 11.64
CA GLY A 308 -3.68 9.87 12.26
C GLY A 308 -3.92 9.13 13.58
N ASN A 309 -3.67 7.83 13.61
CA ASN A 309 -3.79 7.03 14.83
C ASN A 309 -2.71 7.35 15.88
N GLU A 310 -1.48 7.72 15.48
CA GLU A 310 -0.47 8.22 16.43
C GLU A 310 -0.95 9.49 17.15
N VAL A 311 -1.53 10.43 16.40
CA VAL A 311 -2.14 11.65 16.95
C VAL A 311 -3.26 11.29 17.93
N VAL A 312 -4.13 10.34 17.56
CA VAL A 312 -5.20 9.85 18.45
C VAL A 312 -4.65 9.28 19.75
N LYS A 313 -3.61 8.44 19.68
CA LYS A 313 -2.95 7.87 20.88
C LYS A 313 -2.42 8.96 21.80
N VAL A 314 -1.74 9.98 21.26
CA VAL A 314 -1.22 11.11 22.04
C VAL A 314 -2.35 11.92 22.67
N CYS A 315 -3.38 12.27 21.89
CA CYS A 315 -4.46 13.13 22.36
C CYS A 315 -5.38 12.42 23.37
N ARG A 316 -5.74 11.15 23.15
CA ARG A 316 -6.58 10.36 24.06
C ARG A 316 -5.91 10.04 25.39
N LYS A 317 -4.57 9.96 25.42
CA LYS A 317 -3.82 9.82 26.68
C LYS A 317 -4.02 11.02 27.61
N GLU A 318 -4.24 12.21 27.05
CA GLU A 318 -4.51 13.43 27.83
C GLU A 318 -6.00 13.68 28.06
N ASN A 319 -6.86 13.29 27.10
CA ASN A 319 -8.30 13.44 27.18
C ASN A 319 -9.01 12.23 26.57
N SER A 320 -9.35 11.25 27.42
CA SER A 320 -9.98 9.99 27.00
C SER A 320 -11.40 10.17 26.46
N LEU A 321 -12.06 11.29 26.77
CA LEU A 321 -13.42 11.60 26.33
C LEU A 321 -13.48 12.25 24.93
N LEU A 322 -12.34 12.36 24.23
CA LEU A 322 -12.29 12.94 22.89
C LEU A 322 -13.09 12.13 21.88
N THR A 323 -14.03 12.81 21.23
CA THR A 323 -14.69 12.29 20.03
C THR A 323 -13.72 12.40 18.86
N VAL A 324 -13.34 11.28 18.26
CA VAL A 324 -12.38 11.23 17.15
C VAL A 324 -13.13 10.98 15.85
N ARG A 325 -12.83 11.77 14.82
CA ARG A 325 -13.36 11.58 13.46
C ARG A 325 -12.26 11.81 12.42
N ARG A 326 -12.42 11.21 11.25
CA ARG A 326 -11.49 11.24 10.12
C ARG A 326 -12.13 11.98 8.94
N ALA A 327 -11.46 12.99 8.41
CA ALA A 327 -11.86 13.66 7.17
C ALA A 327 -11.21 12.96 5.97
N ARG A 328 -11.98 12.61 4.93
CA ARG A 328 -11.47 11.96 3.71
C ARG A 328 -11.48 12.94 2.53
N PHE A 329 -10.35 13.10 1.86
CA PHE A 329 -10.17 14.03 0.74
C PHE A 329 -9.04 13.56 -0.18
N SER A 330 -9.14 13.90 -1.46
CA SER A 330 -8.11 13.56 -2.47
C SER A 330 -7.48 14.80 -3.13
N GLU A 331 -7.93 15.98 -2.73
CA GLU A 331 -7.51 17.28 -3.24
C GLU A 331 -7.80 18.37 -2.19
N ILE A 332 -7.06 19.48 -2.26
CA ILE A 332 -7.21 20.61 -1.34
C ILE A 332 -7.98 21.74 -2.06
N THR A 333 -9.28 21.56 -2.20
CA THR A 333 -10.22 22.52 -2.81
C THR A 333 -11.36 22.89 -1.86
N ASP A 334 -11.98 24.05 -2.05
CA ASP A 334 -13.14 24.46 -1.24
C ASP A 334 -14.25 23.41 -1.25
N GLN A 335 -14.52 22.81 -2.42
CA GLN A 335 -15.56 21.79 -2.59
C GLN A 335 -15.18 20.47 -1.90
N ALA A 336 -13.95 19.98 -2.08
CA ALA A 336 -13.51 18.72 -1.47
C ALA A 336 -13.45 18.81 0.06
N ILE A 337 -12.89 19.89 0.59
CA ILE A 337 -12.78 20.11 2.04
C ILE A 337 -14.17 20.29 2.68
N SER A 338 -15.09 20.99 2.01
CA SER A 338 -16.48 21.10 2.47
C SER A 338 -17.21 19.77 2.48
N ARG A 339 -17.02 18.92 1.45
CA ARG A 339 -17.55 17.56 1.44
C ARG A 339 -16.94 16.70 2.55
N ALA A 340 -15.63 16.81 2.79
CA ALA A 340 -14.91 16.02 3.78
C ALA A 340 -15.40 16.30 5.21
N ILE A 341 -15.65 17.57 5.56
CA ILE A 341 -16.14 17.93 6.90
C ILE A 341 -17.62 17.53 7.12
N GLN A 342 -18.41 17.43 6.05
CA GLN A 342 -19.80 16.96 6.10
C GLN A 342 -19.89 15.43 6.20
N ASN A 343 -18.92 14.71 5.62
CA ASN A 343 -18.90 13.25 5.52
C ASN A 343 -17.75 12.62 6.32
N LEU A 344 -17.64 13.00 7.59
CA LEU A 344 -16.60 12.46 8.47
C LEU A 344 -16.79 10.96 8.72
N THR A 345 -15.70 10.20 8.75
CA THR A 345 -15.67 8.76 9.02
C THR A 345 -14.93 8.44 10.33
N ALA A 346 -14.84 7.15 10.67
CA ALA A 346 -13.86 6.68 11.66
C ALA A 346 -12.48 6.52 11.01
N ILE A 347 -11.45 6.38 11.84
CA ILE A 347 -10.14 5.88 11.39
C ILE A 347 -10.29 4.41 11.01
N ASP A 348 -9.67 4.02 9.91
CA ASP A 348 -9.62 2.64 9.45
C ASP A 348 -8.51 1.88 10.20
N GLN A 349 -8.91 1.06 11.17
CA GLN A 349 -7.96 0.32 12.00
C GLN A 349 -7.21 -0.77 11.21
N ASN A 350 -7.79 -1.30 10.13
CA ASN A 350 -7.12 -2.30 9.30
C ASN A 350 -5.95 -1.67 8.53
N TRP A 351 -6.11 -0.44 8.06
CA TRP A 351 -5.03 0.29 7.39
C TRP A 351 -3.91 0.63 8.37
N VAL A 352 -4.26 1.08 9.58
CA VAL A 352 -3.32 1.30 10.67
C VAL A 352 -2.54 0.01 10.98
N ASP A 353 -3.23 -1.11 11.14
CA ASP A 353 -2.63 -2.39 11.49
C ASP A 353 -1.68 -2.92 10.41
N ALA A 354 -1.94 -2.63 9.14
CA ALA A 354 -1.07 -3.00 8.03
C ALA A 354 0.25 -2.22 8.06
N VAL A 355 0.21 -0.89 8.25
CA VAL A 355 1.43 -0.06 8.39
C VAL A 355 2.21 -0.45 9.64
N ASP A 356 1.50 -0.66 10.74
CA ASP A 356 2.06 -1.12 12.00
C ASP A 356 2.82 -2.46 11.83
N CYS A 357 2.17 -3.43 11.19
CA CYS A 357 2.77 -4.73 10.84
C CYS A 357 4.07 -4.55 10.02
N ARG A 358 4.01 -3.72 8.98
CA ARG A 358 5.16 -3.44 8.09
C ARG A 358 6.33 -2.83 8.86
N MET A 359 6.07 -1.80 9.68
CA MET A 359 7.10 -1.10 10.46
C MET A 359 7.79 -2.04 11.46
N GLU A 360 7.02 -2.88 12.16
CA GLU A 360 7.58 -3.84 13.11
C GLU A 360 8.43 -4.91 12.40
N LEU A 361 7.95 -5.46 11.29
CA LEU A 361 8.70 -6.45 10.50
C LEU A 361 10.00 -5.86 9.94
N ASP A 362 9.92 -4.66 9.36
CA ASP A 362 11.09 -3.98 8.80
C ASP A 362 12.12 -3.65 9.88
N LEU A 363 11.70 -3.28 11.11
CA LEU A 363 12.61 -3.13 12.25
C LEU A 363 13.28 -4.46 12.62
N ARG A 364 12.48 -5.51 12.87
CA ARG A 364 12.99 -6.80 13.36
C ARG A 364 13.96 -7.43 12.37
N ILE A 365 13.51 -7.57 11.12
CA ILE A 365 14.30 -8.17 10.04
C ILE A 365 15.50 -7.28 9.73
N GLY A 366 15.28 -5.98 9.55
CA GLY A 366 16.32 -5.03 9.22
C GLY A 366 17.42 -5.02 10.29
N ALA A 367 17.07 -4.93 11.57
CA ALA A 367 18.04 -4.93 12.66
C ALA A 367 18.81 -6.26 12.75
N ALA A 368 18.13 -7.41 12.73
CA ALA A 368 18.79 -8.70 12.86
C ALA A 368 19.86 -8.92 11.77
N PHE A 369 19.47 -8.82 10.49
CA PHE A 369 20.40 -9.04 9.38
C PHE A 369 21.48 -7.95 9.29
N THR A 370 21.12 -6.69 9.56
CA THR A 370 22.09 -5.58 9.58
C THR A 370 23.17 -5.79 10.65
N ARG A 371 22.78 -6.14 11.88
CA ARG A 371 23.73 -6.39 12.97
C ARG A 371 24.65 -7.57 12.62
N LEU A 372 24.07 -8.68 12.14
CA LEU A 372 24.83 -9.87 11.75
C LEU A 372 25.92 -9.53 10.72
N GLN A 373 25.52 -8.95 9.58
CA GLN A 373 26.47 -8.71 8.48
C GLN A 373 27.44 -7.57 8.80
N THR A 374 27.00 -6.51 9.50
CA THR A 374 27.88 -5.40 9.87
C THR A 374 28.95 -5.85 10.85
N LEU A 375 28.57 -6.55 11.94
CA LEU A 375 29.52 -7.01 12.95
C LEU A 375 30.49 -8.03 12.35
N TYR A 376 29.99 -8.98 11.55
CA TYR A 376 30.82 -10.00 10.91
C TYR A 376 31.84 -9.39 9.92
N LEU A 377 31.37 -8.53 8.99
CA LEU A 377 32.23 -7.99 7.94
C LEU A 377 33.21 -6.94 8.47
N LYS A 378 32.80 -6.08 9.43
CA LYS A 378 33.74 -5.14 10.06
C LYS A 378 34.81 -5.85 10.87
N LYS A 379 34.47 -6.90 11.60
CA LYS A 379 35.46 -7.64 12.41
C LYS A 379 36.51 -8.33 11.53
N ASN A 380 36.10 -8.93 10.42
CA ASN A 380 36.96 -9.85 9.66
C ASN A 380 37.47 -9.31 8.31
N PHE A 381 36.84 -8.25 7.77
CA PHE A 381 37.08 -7.76 6.39
C PHE A 381 37.15 -6.23 6.31
N TYR A 382 37.45 -5.54 7.42
CA TYR A 382 37.54 -4.07 7.49
C TYR A 382 38.40 -3.44 6.38
N GLN A 383 39.48 -4.10 5.99
CA GLN A 383 40.39 -3.65 4.94
C GLN A 383 39.73 -3.44 3.58
N PHE A 384 38.68 -4.21 3.26
CA PHE A 384 37.92 -4.08 2.01
C PHE A 384 36.79 -3.05 2.12
N LEU A 385 36.53 -2.56 3.33
CA LEU A 385 35.47 -1.60 3.64
C LEU A 385 36.02 -0.19 3.88
N ARG A 386 37.33 0.05 3.72
CA ARG A 386 38.03 1.30 4.06
C ARG A 386 37.50 2.57 3.38
N ASP A 387 36.92 2.44 2.19
CA ASP A 387 36.26 3.56 1.51
C ASP A 387 34.92 3.96 2.17
N ASN A 388 34.45 3.15 3.11
CA ASN A 388 33.31 3.47 3.95
C ASN A 388 33.82 3.99 5.31
N ASP A 389 33.22 5.09 5.76
CA ASP A 389 33.37 5.62 7.13
C ASP A 389 33.43 4.44 8.14
N PRO A 390 34.38 4.40 9.09
CA PRO A 390 34.42 3.37 10.13
C PRO A 390 33.09 3.19 10.88
N LYS A 391 32.24 4.24 10.90
CA LYS A 391 30.88 4.24 11.45
C LYS A 391 29.80 3.72 10.47
N SER A 392 30.14 3.50 9.20
CA SER A 392 29.21 3.05 8.16
C SER A 392 28.55 1.72 8.51
N VAL A 393 27.24 1.65 8.36
CA VAL A 393 26.46 0.45 8.64
C VAL A 393 26.21 -0.29 7.34
N ILE A 394 26.49 -1.59 7.30
CA ILE A 394 26.13 -2.45 6.17
C ILE A 394 24.71 -2.94 6.45
N SER A 395 23.72 -2.17 6.00
CA SER A 395 22.31 -2.43 6.24
C SER A 395 21.71 -3.53 5.37
N TYR A 396 20.81 -4.31 5.94
CA TYR A 396 19.87 -5.15 5.23
C TYR A 396 18.45 -4.57 5.37
N GLY A 397 17.63 -4.68 4.34
CA GLY A 397 16.21 -4.36 4.39
C GLY A 397 15.42 -5.30 3.49
N SER A 398 14.26 -5.76 3.95
CA SER A 398 13.43 -6.78 3.30
C SER A 398 13.05 -6.41 1.86
N CYS A 399 12.81 -5.13 1.57
CA CYS A 399 12.57 -4.62 0.21
C CYS A 399 13.82 -4.00 -0.45
N GLN A 400 14.71 -3.40 0.34
CA GLN A 400 15.98 -2.83 -0.13
C GLN A 400 16.85 -3.90 -0.83
N PHE A 401 16.90 -5.10 -0.27
CA PHE A 401 17.77 -6.18 -0.73
C PHE A 401 17.35 -6.77 -2.11
N PRO A 402 16.07 -7.13 -2.36
CA PRO A 402 15.65 -7.54 -3.69
C PRO A 402 15.71 -6.41 -4.73
N THR A 403 15.54 -5.15 -4.30
CA THR A 403 15.75 -3.98 -5.19
C THR A 403 17.20 -3.91 -5.69
N LEU A 404 18.18 -4.10 -4.80
CA LEU A 404 19.59 -4.27 -5.19
C LEU A 404 19.80 -5.52 -6.06
N GLY A 405 19.06 -6.59 -5.78
CA GLY A 405 19.05 -7.83 -6.57
C GLY A 405 18.76 -7.60 -8.05
N PHE A 406 17.77 -6.78 -8.40
CA PHE A 406 17.49 -6.44 -9.81
C PHE A 406 18.66 -5.75 -10.50
N VAL A 407 19.33 -4.83 -9.81
CA VAL A 407 20.50 -4.12 -10.36
C VAL A 407 21.66 -5.08 -10.58
N VAL A 408 21.94 -5.96 -9.61
CA VAL A 408 23.01 -6.97 -9.72
C VAL A 408 22.70 -8.00 -10.81
N GLU A 409 21.46 -8.44 -10.92
CA GLU A 409 21.03 -9.38 -11.97
C GLU A 409 21.24 -8.78 -13.36
N ARG A 410 20.75 -7.56 -13.62
CA ARG A 410 21.00 -6.87 -14.90
C ARG A 410 22.49 -6.62 -15.14
N TYR A 411 23.26 -6.31 -14.10
CA TYR A 411 24.69 -6.14 -14.23
C TYR A 411 25.39 -7.43 -14.67
N ARG A 412 25.03 -8.58 -14.10
CA ARG A 412 25.54 -9.89 -14.54
C ARG A 412 25.12 -10.21 -15.97
N GLU A 413 23.83 -10.05 -16.29
CA GLU A 413 23.30 -10.21 -17.65
C GLU A 413 24.07 -9.37 -18.68
N ASN A 414 24.51 -8.16 -18.30
CA ASN A 414 25.29 -7.27 -19.16
C ASN A 414 26.76 -7.70 -19.29
N ARG A 415 27.41 -8.09 -18.19
CA ARG A 415 28.86 -8.38 -18.16
C ARG A 415 29.23 -9.79 -18.61
N GLU A 416 28.34 -10.75 -18.37
CA GLU A 416 28.53 -12.16 -18.75
C GLU A 416 27.93 -12.46 -20.13
N PHE A 417 27.38 -11.44 -20.81
CA PHE A 417 26.82 -11.56 -22.14
C PHE A 417 27.89 -11.96 -23.16
N VAL A 418 27.67 -13.11 -23.82
CA VAL A 418 28.49 -13.53 -24.95
C VAL A 418 27.78 -13.10 -26.23
N SER A 419 28.38 -12.14 -26.94
CA SER A 419 27.88 -11.67 -28.22
C SER A 419 27.88 -12.81 -29.24
N GLN A 420 26.78 -12.97 -29.94
CA GLN A 420 26.64 -13.88 -31.07
C GLN A 420 26.53 -13.08 -32.36
N GLU A 421 27.28 -13.50 -33.36
CA GLU A 421 27.12 -13.00 -34.72
C GLU A 421 25.81 -13.50 -35.30
N PHE A 422 25.11 -12.60 -35.99
CA PHE A 422 23.93 -12.92 -36.75
C PHE A 422 23.91 -12.09 -38.01
N TRP A 423 23.16 -12.55 -38.99
CA TRP A 423 23.09 -11.93 -40.29
C TRP A 423 21.64 -11.59 -40.62
N LYS A 424 21.47 -10.52 -41.39
CA LYS A 424 20.19 -10.08 -41.92
C LYS A 424 20.32 -9.78 -43.40
N LEU A 425 19.29 -10.14 -44.15
CA LEU A 425 19.11 -9.64 -45.51
C LEU A 425 18.26 -8.36 -45.46
N SER A 426 18.61 -7.38 -46.29
CA SER A 426 17.74 -6.26 -46.61
C SER A 426 17.72 -6.02 -48.11
N GLY A 427 16.55 -5.63 -48.60
CA GLY A 427 16.34 -5.21 -49.97
C GLY A 427 16.31 -3.70 -50.05
N LYS A 428 16.69 -3.13 -51.20
CA LYS A 428 16.61 -1.70 -51.46
C LYS A 428 16.16 -1.48 -52.89
N ASP A 429 15.05 -0.78 -53.06
CA ASP A 429 14.65 -0.30 -54.38
C ASP A 429 15.50 0.92 -54.74
N GLY A 430 16.45 0.75 -55.66
CA GLY A 430 17.34 1.83 -56.09
C GLY A 430 16.63 2.99 -56.79
N SER A 431 15.41 2.79 -57.28
CA SER A 431 14.64 3.82 -58.00
C SER A 431 14.03 4.84 -57.03
N THR A 432 13.64 4.38 -55.84
CA THR A 432 12.95 5.18 -54.82
C THR A 432 13.77 5.35 -53.55
N ASN A 433 14.90 4.66 -53.44
CA ASN A 433 15.78 4.61 -52.28
C ASN A 433 15.10 4.03 -51.01
N ILE A 434 14.00 3.28 -51.16
CA ILE A 434 13.28 2.64 -50.05
C ILE A 434 13.96 1.32 -49.65
N GLU A 435 14.15 1.16 -48.34
CA GLU A 435 14.65 -0.08 -47.75
C GLU A 435 13.49 -1.02 -47.36
N PHE A 436 13.67 -2.29 -47.69
CA PHE A 436 12.79 -3.41 -47.39
C PHE A 436 13.53 -4.37 -46.46
N LEU A 437 12.88 -4.81 -45.38
CA LEU A 437 13.46 -5.73 -44.41
C LEU A 437 13.04 -7.16 -44.76
N TRP A 438 13.99 -8.09 -44.79
CA TRP A 438 13.68 -9.50 -45.05
C TRP A 438 12.78 -10.09 -43.96
N GLU A 439 11.79 -10.86 -44.40
CA GLU A 439 10.79 -11.50 -43.55
C GLU A 439 10.52 -12.90 -44.08
N ARG A 440 10.45 -13.88 -43.18
CA ARG A 440 10.06 -15.25 -43.51
C ARG A 440 9.09 -15.75 -42.46
N GLU A 441 7.94 -16.24 -42.90
CA GLU A 441 6.86 -16.65 -42.00
C GLU A 441 7.32 -17.77 -41.05
N GLY A 442 6.99 -17.62 -39.76
CA GLY A 442 7.37 -18.57 -38.71
C GLY A 442 8.87 -18.60 -38.37
N LEU A 443 9.70 -17.76 -39.00
CA LEU A 443 11.13 -17.68 -38.77
C LEU A 443 11.56 -16.29 -38.28
N SER A 444 12.68 -16.29 -37.58
CA SER A 444 13.34 -15.08 -37.12
C SER A 444 13.88 -14.28 -38.32
N THR A 445 13.68 -12.96 -38.35
CA THR A 445 14.22 -12.03 -39.37
C THR A 445 15.76 -11.86 -39.27
N GLN A 446 16.42 -12.75 -38.56
CA GLN A 446 17.86 -12.84 -38.31
C GLN A 446 18.24 -14.31 -38.21
N LEU A 447 19.33 -14.68 -38.86
CA LEU A 447 19.89 -16.02 -38.82
C LEU A 447 21.26 -16.00 -38.13
N PHE A 448 21.54 -17.05 -37.35
CA PHE A 448 22.82 -17.25 -36.66
C PHE A 448 23.71 -18.28 -37.38
N ASP A 449 23.31 -18.69 -38.59
CA ASP A 449 24.07 -19.57 -39.46
C ASP A 449 24.46 -18.80 -40.72
N ARG A 450 25.78 -18.60 -40.88
CA ARG A 450 26.36 -17.84 -41.97
C ARG A 450 26.21 -18.55 -43.32
N GLU A 451 26.36 -19.87 -43.35
CA GLU A 451 26.27 -20.63 -44.60
C GLU A 451 24.83 -20.66 -45.10
N ALA A 452 23.87 -20.82 -44.18
CA ALA A 452 22.44 -20.78 -44.52
C ALA A 452 22.03 -19.43 -45.12
N ILE A 453 22.43 -18.31 -44.51
CA ILE A 453 22.05 -16.99 -45.05
C ILE A 453 22.82 -16.65 -46.33
N LEU A 454 24.08 -17.09 -46.47
CA LEU A 454 24.87 -16.88 -47.67
C LEU A 454 24.25 -17.62 -48.86
N ALA A 455 23.81 -18.86 -48.67
CA ALA A 455 23.09 -19.62 -49.70
C ALA A 455 21.80 -18.90 -50.13
N LEU A 456 21.03 -18.35 -49.18
CA LEU A 456 19.83 -17.57 -49.51
C LEU A 456 20.18 -16.27 -50.25
N TYR A 457 21.23 -15.57 -49.81
CA TYR A 457 21.72 -14.36 -50.45
C TYR A 457 22.15 -14.61 -51.90
N GLU A 458 22.97 -15.63 -52.14
CA GLU A 458 23.44 -16.01 -53.48
C GLU A 458 22.28 -16.42 -54.39
N ALA A 459 21.34 -17.21 -53.87
CA ALA A 459 20.15 -17.61 -54.60
C ALA A 459 19.28 -16.39 -54.99
N CYS A 460 19.11 -15.42 -54.09
CA CYS A 460 18.37 -14.19 -54.39
C CYS A 460 19.12 -13.29 -55.38
N ILE A 461 20.44 -13.15 -55.26
CA ILE A 461 21.27 -12.32 -56.15
C ILE A 461 21.26 -12.87 -57.58
N ALA A 462 21.33 -14.20 -57.74
CA ALA A 462 21.34 -14.85 -59.05
C ALA A 462 20.11 -14.51 -59.91
N VAL A 463 18.98 -14.19 -59.26
CA VAL A 463 17.71 -13.85 -59.93
C VAL A 463 17.17 -12.48 -59.51
N VAL A 464 18.01 -11.57 -59.02
CA VAL A 464 17.57 -10.27 -58.46
C VAL A 464 16.81 -9.42 -59.47
N HIS A 465 17.10 -9.56 -60.77
CA HIS A 465 16.38 -8.90 -61.85
C HIS A 465 14.88 -9.30 -61.93
N SER A 466 14.50 -10.40 -61.27
CA SER A 466 13.12 -10.90 -61.21
C SER A 466 12.31 -10.29 -60.06
N ALA A 467 12.95 -9.43 -59.25
CA ALA A 467 12.32 -8.74 -58.13
C ALA A 467 11.05 -8.02 -58.57
N ARG A 468 9.99 -8.24 -57.82
CA ARG A 468 8.68 -7.62 -58.07
C ARG A 468 7.93 -7.40 -56.78
N VAL A 469 6.99 -6.48 -56.81
CA VAL A 469 6.00 -6.31 -55.74
C VAL A 469 5.04 -7.49 -55.78
N LYS A 470 5.00 -8.27 -54.72
CA LYS A 470 4.06 -9.38 -54.54
C LYS A 470 2.70 -8.86 -54.04
N GLU A 471 2.75 -7.99 -53.04
CA GLU A 471 1.55 -7.54 -52.33
C GLU A 471 1.76 -6.11 -51.80
N VAL A 472 0.73 -5.29 -51.95
CA VAL A 472 0.57 -4.00 -51.28
C VAL A 472 -0.70 -4.07 -50.45
N ASP A 473 -0.54 -4.00 -49.14
CA ASP A 473 -1.65 -3.96 -48.19
C ASP A 473 -1.65 -2.62 -47.46
N SER A 474 -2.83 -2.05 -47.23
CA SER A 474 -2.99 -0.80 -46.50
C SER A 474 -4.17 -0.92 -45.55
N HIS A 475 -3.91 -0.73 -44.27
CA HIS A 475 -4.93 -0.86 -43.24
C HIS A 475 -4.89 0.33 -42.27
N PRO A 476 -6.04 0.68 -41.66
CA PRO A 476 -6.07 1.66 -40.58
C PRO A 476 -5.12 1.26 -39.45
N LYS A 477 -4.43 2.25 -38.89
CA LYS A 477 -3.53 2.11 -37.75
C LYS A 477 -3.86 3.16 -36.72
N THR A 478 -4.08 2.72 -35.49
CA THR A 478 -4.35 3.61 -34.37
C THR A 478 -3.17 3.58 -33.41
N LYS A 479 -2.75 4.77 -32.96
CA LYS A 479 -1.88 4.90 -31.80
C LYS A 479 -2.73 5.37 -30.64
N TRP A 480 -2.87 4.48 -29.66
CA TRP A 480 -3.77 4.72 -28.54
C TRP A 480 -3.23 5.76 -27.58
N ARG A 481 -4.13 6.61 -27.09
CA ARG A 481 -3.86 7.52 -25.98
C ARG A 481 -3.53 6.74 -24.69
N PRO A 482 -2.78 7.36 -23.77
CA PRO A 482 -2.42 6.71 -22.52
C PRO A 482 -3.63 6.55 -21.59
N PRO A 483 -3.61 5.55 -20.68
CA PRO A 483 -4.56 5.51 -19.57
C PRO A 483 -4.32 6.67 -18.59
N PRO A 484 -5.26 6.96 -17.67
CA PRO A 484 -5.05 7.91 -16.58
C PRO A 484 -3.78 7.63 -15.75
N MET A 485 -3.17 8.68 -15.19
CA MET A 485 -1.86 8.61 -14.54
C MET A 485 -1.97 8.05 -13.12
N ASP A 486 -1.23 7.00 -12.82
CA ASP A 486 -0.93 6.55 -11.45
C ASP A 486 0.48 7.02 -11.02
N THR A 487 0.87 6.77 -9.76
CA THR A 487 2.18 7.17 -9.25
C THR A 487 3.34 6.55 -10.02
N VAL A 488 3.25 5.25 -10.33
CA VAL A 488 4.29 4.53 -11.08
C VAL A 488 4.53 5.17 -12.44
N GLN A 489 3.45 5.58 -13.11
CA GLN A 489 3.53 6.23 -14.40
C GLN A 489 4.10 7.65 -14.28
N LEU A 490 3.73 8.43 -13.26
CA LEU A 490 4.35 9.73 -12.98
C LEU A 490 5.86 9.59 -12.77
N GLU A 491 6.31 8.66 -11.93
CA GLU A 491 7.72 8.42 -11.63
C GLU A 491 8.52 8.01 -12.87
N LYS A 492 8.00 7.06 -13.66
CA LYS A 492 8.65 6.59 -14.90
C LYS A 492 8.77 7.68 -15.95
N LEU A 493 7.68 8.42 -16.19
CA LEU A 493 7.66 9.50 -17.18
C LEU A 493 8.53 10.68 -16.73
N GLY A 494 8.47 11.05 -15.45
CA GLY A 494 9.31 12.08 -14.88
C GLY A 494 10.80 11.74 -15.01
N SER A 495 11.19 10.50 -14.68
CA SER A 495 12.57 10.05 -14.83
C SER A 495 13.02 10.05 -16.30
N LYS A 496 12.18 9.52 -17.19
CA LYS A 496 12.49 9.39 -18.62
C LYS A 496 12.57 10.73 -19.34
N PHE A 497 11.61 11.62 -19.11
CA PHE A 497 11.41 12.84 -19.90
C PHE A 497 11.90 14.10 -19.21
N LEU A 498 11.70 14.23 -17.89
CA LEU A 498 12.16 15.40 -17.14
C LEU A 498 13.62 15.25 -16.69
N LYS A 499 14.20 14.04 -16.80
CA LYS A 499 15.56 13.70 -16.34
C LYS A 499 15.76 14.01 -14.86
N MET A 500 14.68 13.89 -14.08
CA MET A 500 14.67 14.09 -12.64
C MET A 500 14.76 12.74 -11.94
N ASN A 501 15.43 12.68 -10.79
CA ASN A 501 15.36 11.49 -9.96
C ASN A 501 13.96 11.36 -9.34
N VAL A 502 13.57 10.13 -9.03
CA VAL A 502 12.21 9.79 -8.57
C VAL A 502 11.82 10.52 -7.29
N LYS A 503 12.75 10.60 -6.32
CA LYS A 503 12.51 11.33 -5.06
C LYS A 503 12.12 12.79 -5.30
N ARG A 504 12.86 13.49 -6.16
CA ARG A 504 12.61 14.90 -6.50
C ARG A 504 11.28 15.07 -7.24
N ILE A 505 10.88 14.11 -8.08
CA ILE A 505 9.56 14.11 -8.75
C ILE A 505 8.45 14.03 -7.71
N MET A 506 8.53 13.09 -6.78
CA MET A 506 7.52 12.91 -5.74
C MET A 506 7.47 14.08 -4.77
N GLU A 507 8.62 14.67 -4.39
CA GLU A 507 8.67 15.90 -3.58
C GLU A 507 8.02 17.10 -4.30
N SER A 508 8.23 17.24 -5.61
CA SER A 508 7.56 18.27 -6.41
C SER A 508 6.05 18.03 -6.52
N ALA A 509 5.63 16.78 -6.79
CA ALA A 509 4.21 16.43 -6.90
C ALA A 509 3.47 16.65 -5.56
N GLU A 510 4.10 16.27 -4.46
CA GLU A 510 3.61 16.48 -3.11
C GLU A 510 3.36 17.97 -2.81
N LYS A 511 4.30 18.85 -3.18
CA LYS A 511 4.12 20.30 -3.03
C LYS A 511 3.00 20.85 -3.93
N LEU A 512 2.88 20.37 -5.16
CA LEU A 512 1.80 20.77 -6.06
C LEU A 512 0.42 20.39 -5.48
N TYR A 513 0.30 19.20 -4.90
CA TYR A 513 -0.90 18.76 -4.18
C TYR A 513 -1.19 19.65 -2.96
N GLN A 514 -0.17 19.95 -2.15
CA GLN A 514 -0.31 20.83 -0.98
C GLN A 514 -0.78 22.24 -1.36
N HIS A 515 -0.39 22.73 -2.54
CA HIS A 515 -0.84 24.00 -3.11
C HIS A 515 -2.21 23.91 -3.83
N GLY A 516 -2.85 22.73 -3.89
CA GLY A 516 -4.14 22.51 -4.53
C GLY A 516 -4.09 22.57 -6.07
N LEU A 517 -2.93 22.31 -6.68
CA LEU A 517 -2.74 22.34 -8.13
C LEU A 517 -3.00 20.98 -8.80
N ILE A 518 -2.71 19.88 -8.10
CA ILE A 518 -2.97 18.51 -8.57
C ILE A 518 -3.67 17.70 -7.48
N SER A 519 -4.27 16.58 -7.87
CA SER A 519 -4.80 15.60 -6.93
C SER A 519 -3.66 14.87 -6.19
N TYR A 520 -4.02 14.14 -5.15
CA TYR A 520 -3.05 13.42 -4.33
C TYR A 520 -2.14 12.49 -5.17
N PRO A 521 -0.80 12.64 -5.10
CA PRO A 521 0.10 12.03 -6.08
C PRO A 521 0.54 10.60 -5.74
N ARG A 522 0.04 10.02 -4.64
CA ARG A 522 0.32 8.65 -4.20
C ARG A 522 -0.95 7.81 -4.36
N THR A 523 -1.13 7.25 -5.54
CA THR A 523 -2.28 6.42 -5.91
C THR A 523 -1.88 5.35 -6.90
N GLU A 524 -2.48 4.18 -6.78
CA GLU A 524 -2.38 3.09 -7.75
C GLU A 524 -3.54 3.13 -8.77
N THR A 525 -4.46 4.09 -8.62
CA THR A 525 -5.65 4.22 -9.46
C THR A 525 -5.30 4.77 -10.84
N ASN A 526 -5.68 4.04 -11.88
CA ASN A 526 -5.54 4.45 -13.29
C ASN A 526 -6.87 4.41 -14.05
N CYS A 527 -7.98 4.54 -13.33
CA CYS A 527 -9.31 4.70 -13.89
C CYS A 527 -10.10 5.78 -13.15
N TYR A 528 -10.89 6.57 -13.87
CA TYR A 528 -11.89 7.45 -13.27
C TYR A 528 -13.21 6.72 -13.09
N SER A 529 -13.95 7.05 -12.02
CA SER A 529 -15.34 6.61 -11.87
C SER A 529 -16.24 7.27 -12.92
N ALA A 530 -17.39 6.66 -13.20
CA ALA A 530 -18.29 7.13 -14.25
C ALA A 530 -18.91 8.51 -13.96
N ASP A 531 -19.03 8.87 -12.68
CA ASP A 531 -19.56 10.13 -12.16
C ASP A 531 -18.49 11.21 -11.95
N PHE A 532 -17.23 10.91 -12.27
CA PHE A 532 -16.13 11.86 -12.12
C PHE A 532 -16.23 13.00 -13.16
N ASP A 533 -16.32 14.25 -12.69
CA ASP A 533 -16.53 15.44 -13.54
C ASP A 533 -15.24 15.89 -14.25
N LEU A 534 -14.88 15.15 -15.31
CA LEU A 534 -13.70 15.40 -16.12
C LEU A 534 -13.82 16.67 -16.97
N ASP A 535 -15.01 16.99 -17.47
CA ASP A 535 -15.25 18.16 -18.32
C ASP A 535 -14.98 19.45 -17.56
N SER A 536 -15.36 19.53 -16.28
CA SER A 536 -15.03 20.66 -15.41
C SER A 536 -13.52 20.89 -15.26
N ILE A 537 -12.71 19.82 -15.20
CA ILE A 537 -11.25 19.93 -15.19
C ILE A 537 -10.73 20.45 -16.53
N VAL A 538 -11.21 19.89 -17.64
CA VAL A 538 -10.82 20.34 -19.00
C VAL A 538 -11.15 21.82 -19.19
N ASN A 539 -12.33 22.26 -18.78
CA ASN A 539 -12.78 23.65 -18.85
C ASN A 539 -11.84 24.59 -18.08
N ARG A 540 -11.31 24.18 -16.92
CA ARG A 540 -10.32 25.01 -16.20
C ARG A 540 -9.01 25.14 -16.97
N LEU A 541 -8.62 24.12 -17.72
CA LEU A 541 -7.35 24.12 -18.46
C LEU A 541 -7.41 24.90 -19.79
N THR A 542 -8.60 25.30 -20.26
CA THR A 542 -8.73 26.11 -21.50
C THR A 542 -8.09 27.49 -21.37
N GLU A 543 -7.92 27.99 -20.14
CA GLU A 543 -7.29 29.27 -19.84
C GLU A 543 -5.76 29.22 -19.82
N ASN A 544 -5.14 28.06 -20.10
CA ASN A 544 -3.69 27.91 -20.07
C ASN A 544 -3.03 28.33 -21.39
N ASP A 545 -1.96 29.11 -21.32
CA ASP A 545 -1.25 29.64 -22.50
C ASP A 545 -0.65 28.55 -23.42
N GLN A 546 -0.36 27.35 -22.90
CA GLN A 546 0.40 26.33 -23.64
C GLN A 546 -0.44 25.16 -24.20
N TRP A 547 -1.59 24.91 -23.61
CA TRP A 547 -2.45 23.78 -23.98
C TRP A 547 -3.94 24.12 -23.94
N GLY A 548 -4.31 25.36 -23.63
CA GLY A 548 -5.70 25.80 -23.56
C GLY A 548 -6.45 25.60 -24.88
N ASP A 549 -5.81 25.94 -26.00
CA ASP A 549 -6.36 25.71 -27.34
C ASP A 549 -6.67 24.24 -27.61
N PHE A 550 -5.81 23.32 -27.15
CA PHE A 550 -6.05 21.88 -27.29
C PHE A 550 -7.19 21.41 -26.38
N ALA A 551 -7.23 21.87 -25.12
CA ALA A 551 -8.30 21.54 -24.18
C ALA A 551 -9.67 21.95 -24.75
N MET A 552 -9.75 23.14 -25.36
CA MET A 552 -10.97 23.64 -25.98
C MET A 552 -11.32 22.90 -27.28
N ASN A 553 -10.42 22.92 -28.26
CA ASN A 553 -10.74 22.48 -29.63
C ASN A 553 -10.71 20.96 -29.79
N ASP A 554 -9.76 20.26 -29.15
CA ASP A 554 -9.53 18.82 -29.36
C ASP A 554 -10.16 17.93 -28.28
N VAL A 555 -10.66 18.51 -27.18
CA VAL A 555 -11.37 17.77 -26.12
C VAL A 555 -12.81 18.27 -25.96
N GLN A 556 -13.00 19.51 -25.50
CA GLN A 556 -14.33 20.03 -25.15
C GLN A 556 -15.27 20.07 -26.36
N MET A 557 -14.85 20.69 -27.48
CA MET A 557 -15.64 20.75 -28.72
C MET A 557 -15.75 19.40 -29.45
N CYS A 558 -14.94 18.41 -29.07
CA CYS A 558 -14.92 17.06 -29.64
C CYS A 558 -15.76 16.04 -28.83
N GLY A 559 -16.81 16.53 -28.16
CA GLY A 559 -17.74 15.71 -27.40
C GLY A 559 -17.27 15.36 -25.99
N GLY A 560 -16.46 16.23 -25.38
CA GLY A 560 -16.05 16.15 -23.98
C GLY A 560 -14.91 15.18 -23.69
N ALA A 561 -14.51 15.16 -22.42
CA ALA A 561 -13.44 14.34 -21.89
C ALA A 561 -13.80 12.84 -21.92
N LYS A 562 -13.00 12.02 -22.62
CA LYS A 562 -13.23 10.58 -22.81
C LYS A 562 -12.00 9.76 -22.39
N PRO A 563 -11.85 9.43 -21.10
CA PRO A 563 -10.67 8.74 -20.60
C PRO A 563 -10.57 7.33 -21.18
N ARG A 564 -9.34 6.86 -21.42
CA ARG A 564 -9.08 5.43 -21.65
C ARG A 564 -8.75 4.74 -20.34
N ASN A 565 -9.76 4.41 -19.54
CA ASN A 565 -9.54 3.83 -18.22
C ASN A 565 -8.69 2.55 -18.24
N GLY A 566 -7.78 2.43 -17.27
CA GLY A 566 -7.05 1.22 -16.96
C GLY A 566 -7.89 0.22 -16.15
N ARG A 567 -7.23 -0.56 -15.30
CA ARG A 567 -7.86 -1.64 -14.51
C ARG A 567 -7.60 -1.56 -13.01
N LYS A 568 -6.76 -0.65 -12.55
CA LYS A 568 -6.35 -0.54 -11.13
C LYS A 568 -7.14 0.57 -10.44
N SER A 569 -7.59 0.32 -9.23
CA SER A 569 -8.17 1.31 -8.32
C SER A 569 -7.84 0.93 -6.87
N ASP A 570 -7.34 1.90 -6.11
CA ASP A 570 -7.11 1.80 -4.66
C ASP A 570 -8.37 2.07 -3.83
N LYS A 571 -9.49 2.43 -4.48
CA LYS A 571 -10.77 2.83 -3.87
C LYS A 571 -10.69 4.04 -2.93
N ALA A 572 -9.59 4.79 -2.95
CA ALA A 572 -9.34 5.93 -2.07
C ALA A 572 -9.12 7.22 -2.84
N HIS A 573 -8.37 7.15 -3.94
CA HIS A 573 -7.96 8.30 -4.74
C HIS A 573 -8.32 8.11 -6.22
N PRO A 574 -8.73 9.19 -6.91
CA PRO A 574 -8.75 9.20 -8.37
C PRO A 574 -7.32 9.19 -8.91
N PRO A 575 -7.12 8.94 -10.22
CA PRO A 575 -5.84 9.11 -10.89
C PRO A 575 -5.23 10.51 -10.64
N ILE A 576 -3.92 10.64 -10.82
CA ILE A 576 -3.21 11.92 -10.71
C ILE A 576 -3.66 12.84 -11.85
N HIS A 577 -4.25 13.98 -11.50
CA HIS A 577 -4.80 14.94 -12.47
C HIS A 577 -4.67 16.39 -11.97
N PRO A 578 -4.71 17.39 -12.87
CA PRO A 578 -4.71 18.78 -12.47
C PRO A 578 -6.05 19.17 -11.85
N VAL A 579 -5.99 19.88 -10.73
CA VAL A 579 -7.15 20.34 -9.98
C VAL A 579 -7.45 21.80 -10.31
N LYS A 580 -6.41 22.62 -10.42
CA LYS A 580 -6.48 24.05 -10.73
C LYS A 580 -5.52 24.38 -11.88
N ASN A 581 -5.91 25.31 -12.75
CA ASN A 581 -5.02 25.89 -13.76
C ASN A 581 -3.95 26.76 -13.11
N ALA A 582 -2.73 26.68 -13.63
CA ALA A 582 -1.62 27.55 -13.28
C ALA A 582 -0.73 27.76 -14.51
N ASN A 583 -0.28 28.99 -14.71
CA ASN A 583 0.73 29.34 -15.68
C ASN A 583 2.12 29.27 -15.07
N ARG A 584 3.15 29.26 -15.93
CA ARG A 584 4.54 29.11 -15.50
C ARG A 584 4.92 30.08 -14.40
N ASN A 585 4.53 31.35 -14.51
CA ASN A 585 4.93 32.41 -13.58
C ASN A 585 4.31 32.28 -12.18
N GLU A 586 3.30 31.42 -12.00
CA GLU A 586 2.61 31.21 -10.73
C GLU A 586 3.20 30.05 -9.91
N ILE A 587 4.01 29.18 -10.53
CA ILE A 587 4.67 28.07 -9.86
C ILE A 587 6.10 28.45 -9.49
N ALA A 588 6.42 28.35 -8.20
CA ALA A 588 7.66 28.85 -7.62
C ALA A 588 8.92 28.16 -8.18
N SER A 589 8.89 26.84 -8.30
CA SER A 589 10.04 26.04 -8.76
C SER A 589 9.89 25.60 -10.21
N MET A 590 11.01 25.60 -10.95
CA MET A 590 11.07 24.99 -12.29
C MET A 590 10.77 23.49 -12.27
N ASP A 591 11.11 22.78 -11.20
CA ASP A 591 10.83 21.35 -11.10
C ASP A 591 9.35 21.09 -10.87
N GLU A 592 8.74 21.88 -9.98
CA GLU A 592 7.29 21.86 -9.76
C GLU A 592 6.54 22.19 -11.06
N TRP A 593 7.01 23.19 -11.81
CA TRP A 593 6.43 23.49 -13.13
C TRP A 593 6.54 22.31 -14.09
N LYS A 594 7.73 21.69 -14.21
CA LYS A 594 7.94 20.54 -15.12
C LYS A 594 7.03 19.36 -14.76
N VAL A 595 6.86 19.07 -13.48
CA VAL A 595 5.96 18.01 -13.01
C VAL A 595 4.50 18.39 -13.27
N TYR A 596 4.10 19.62 -12.98
CA TYR A 596 2.75 20.12 -13.25
C TYR A 596 2.40 20.08 -14.74
N GLU A 597 3.30 20.54 -15.62
CA GLU A 597 3.15 20.48 -17.07
C GLU A 597 3.01 19.03 -17.56
N LEU A 598 3.82 18.11 -17.04
CA LEU A 598 3.71 16.69 -17.37
C LEU A 598 2.33 16.14 -16.99
N VAL A 599 1.84 16.44 -15.78
CA VAL A 599 0.52 16.00 -15.30
C VAL A 599 -0.60 16.59 -16.17
N CYS A 600 -0.56 17.89 -16.50
CA CYS A 600 -1.59 18.55 -17.32
C CYS A 600 -1.64 17.99 -18.74
N ARG A 601 -0.48 17.92 -19.42
CA ARG A 601 -0.40 17.39 -20.79
C ARG A 601 -0.79 15.92 -20.85
N TYR A 602 -0.42 15.13 -19.85
CA TYR A 602 -0.80 13.72 -19.78
C TYR A 602 -2.30 13.55 -19.51
N PHE A 603 -2.87 14.34 -18.60
CA PHE A 603 -4.31 14.35 -18.35
C PHE A 603 -5.09 14.63 -19.64
N LEU A 604 -4.79 15.75 -20.31
CA LEU A 604 -5.44 16.13 -21.57
C LEU A 604 -5.26 15.06 -22.65
N ALA A 605 -4.08 14.44 -22.73
CA ALA A 605 -3.85 13.32 -23.63
C ALA A 605 -4.74 12.12 -23.31
N SER A 606 -4.85 11.74 -22.03
CA SER A 606 -5.59 10.57 -21.58
C SER A 606 -7.11 10.68 -21.81
N VAL A 607 -7.64 11.91 -21.83
CA VAL A 607 -9.06 12.20 -22.03
C VAL A 607 -9.41 12.66 -23.45
N SER A 608 -8.42 12.77 -24.35
CA SER A 608 -8.64 13.14 -25.75
C SER A 608 -8.94 11.90 -26.63
N ARG A 609 -8.83 12.05 -27.95
CA ARG A 609 -8.98 10.99 -28.94
C ARG A 609 -7.64 10.33 -29.24
N ASP A 610 -7.69 9.06 -29.64
CA ASP A 610 -6.51 8.35 -30.15
C ASP A 610 -6.00 9.01 -31.44
N ALA A 611 -4.71 8.82 -31.73
CA ALA A 611 -4.17 9.22 -33.02
C ALA A 611 -4.48 8.13 -34.07
N SER A 612 -4.83 8.51 -35.29
CA SER A 612 -5.18 7.61 -36.38
C SER A 612 -4.36 7.87 -37.64
N GLY A 613 -4.10 6.82 -38.40
CA GLY A 613 -3.41 6.87 -39.67
C GLY A 613 -3.63 5.59 -40.45
N ARG A 614 -2.86 5.43 -41.53
CA ARG A 614 -2.85 4.24 -42.38
C ARG A 614 -1.44 3.69 -42.48
N GLU A 615 -1.30 2.41 -42.13
CA GLU A 615 -0.05 1.66 -42.29
C GLU A 615 -0.12 0.93 -43.64
N THR A 616 0.86 1.20 -44.50
CA THR A 616 0.97 0.53 -45.81
C THR A 616 2.17 -0.40 -45.76
N LYS A 617 1.96 -1.67 -46.08
CA LYS A 617 3.01 -2.68 -46.19
C LYS A 617 3.15 -3.10 -47.65
N VAL A 618 4.37 -2.95 -48.16
CA VAL A 618 4.75 -3.39 -49.50
C VAL A 618 5.67 -4.58 -49.35
N LYS A 619 5.25 -5.73 -49.86
CA LYS A 619 6.05 -6.96 -49.90
C LYS A 619 6.64 -7.12 -51.30
N ALA A 620 7.96 -7.06 -51.40
CA ALA A 620 8.72 -7.45 -52.57
C ALA A 620 9.11 -8.93 -52.47
N GLU A 621 9.09 -9.64 -53.59
CA GLU A 621 9.48 -11.04 -53.69
C GLU A 621 10.67 -11.20 -54.64
N VAL A 622 11.69 -11.94 -54.18
CA VAL A 622 12.85 -12.36 -54.98
C VAL A 622 13.17 -13.79 -54.59
N ASN A 623 13.19 -14.71 -55.56
CA ASN A 623 13.49 -16.13 -55.30
C ASN A 623 12.67 -16.74 -54.14
N GLU A 624 11.36 -16.49 -54.11
CA GLU A 624 10.42 -16.91 -53.04
C GLU A 624 10.65 -16.24 -51.67
N GLU A 625 11.75 -15.50 -51.49
CA GLU A 625 12.00 -14.69 -50.30
C GLU A 625 11.22 -13.39 -50.32
N ILE A 626 10.70 -13.01 -49.15
CA ILE A 626 9.89 -11.80 -48.97
C ILE A 626 10.69 -10.72 -48.27
N PHE A 627 10.61 -9.50 -48.81
CA PHE A 627 11.17 -8.29 -48.23
C PHE A 627 10.05 -7.28 -48.04
N THR A 628 9.88 -6.77 -46.83
CA THR A 628 8.75 -5.90 -46.45
C THR A 628 9.23 -4.48 -46.18
N ALA A 629 8.65 -3.50 -46.86
CA ALA A 629 8.73 -2.09 -46.50
C ALA A 629 7.41 -1.68 -45.83
N THR A 630 7.51 -1.02 -44.69
CA THR A 630 6.35 -0.44 -43.99
C THR A 630 6.42 1.08 -44.04
N GLY A 631 5.30 1.69 -44.41
CA GLY A 631 5.02 3.11 -44.37
C GLY A 631 3.87 3.43 -43.44
N LEU A 632 3.82 4.68 -43.01
CA LEU A 632 2.76 5.21 -42.17
C LEU A 632 2.42 6.61 -42.64
N ILE A 633 1.14 6.87 -42.87
CA ILE A 633 0.60 8.22 -43.08
C ILE A 633 -0.37 8.50 -41.94
N ILE A 634 -0.11 9.54 -41.16
CA ILE A 634 -0.92 9.98 -40.03
C ILE A 634 -2.06 10.85 -40.58
N ASP A 635 -3.30 10.40 -40.40
CA ASP A 635 -4.49 11.12 -40.85
C ASP A 635 -4.95 12.12 -39.75
N ASP A 636 -4.87 11.74 -38.46
CA ASP A 636 -5.12 12.62 -37.31
C ASP A 636 -4.12 12.33 -36.18
N ARG A 637 -3.49 13.38 -35.65
CA ARG A 637 -2.54 13.28 -34.54
C ARG A 637 -3.21 13.05 -33.18
N GLY A 638 -4.51 13.33 -33.03
CA GLY A 638 -5.23 13.14 -31.77
C GLY A 638 -4.47 13.71 -30.57
N TYR A 639 -4.34 12.91 -29.51
CA TYR A 639 -3.59 13.27 -28.29
C TYR A 639 -2.13 13.71 -28.50
N LEU A 640 -1.48 13.33 -29.60
CA LEU A 640 -0.08 13.69 -29.87
C LEU A 640 0.12 15.19 -30.11
N LYS A 641 -0.95 15.97 -30.32
CA LYS A 641 -0.87 17.44 -30.43
C LYS A 641 -0.48 18.08 -29.09
N VAL A 642 -0.94 17.53 -27.96
CA VAL A 642 -0.64 18.06 -26.61
C VAL A 642 0.50 17.33 -25.91
N TYR A 643 0.80 16.09 -26.33
CA TYR A 643 1.73 15.19 -25.66
C TYR A 643 3.03 14.95 -26.47
N PRO A 644 3.99 15.89 -26.44
CA PRO A 644 5.20 15.84 -27.28
C PRO A 644 6.21 14.77 -26.85
N PHE A 645 5.99 14.13 -25.69
CA PHE A 645 6.87 13.10 -25.15
C PHE A 645 6.82 11.79 -25.94
N GLU A 646 5.78 11.60 -26.75
CA GLU A 646 5.63 10.46 -27.63
C GLU A 646 5.75 10.86 -29.10
N LYS A 647 6.59 10.12 -29.84
CA LYS A 647 6.77 10.31 -31.28
C LYS A 647 5.88 9.35 -32.06
N TRP A 648 5.28 9.87 -33.12
CA TRP A 648 4.65 9.12 -34.20
C TRP A 648 4.91 9.95 -35.45
N ALA A 649 5.62 9.38 -36.42
CA ALA A 649 6.15 10.12 -37.55
C ALA A 649 5.71 9.46 -38.85
N ASP A 650 5.36 10.30 -39.81
CA ASP A 650 5.07 9.86 -41.16
C ASP A 650 6.29 9.21 -41.77
N LYS A 651 6.03 8.10 -42.46
CA LYS A 651 6.98 7.43 -43.33
C LYS A 651 6.22 7.11 -44.61
N GLU A 652 6.18 8.09 -45.51
CA GLU A 652 5.51 7.92 -46.78
C GLU A 652 6.29 6.93 -47.65
N LEU A 653 5.56 5.99 -48.25
CA LEU A 653 6.10 5.12 -49.28
C LEU A 653 5.65 5.65 -50.64
N PRO A 654 6.52 5.57 -51.67
CA PRO A 654 6.11 5.74 -53.06
C PRO A 654 4.96 4.81 -53.42
N MET A 655 4.21 5.15 -54.47
CA MET A 655 3.15 4.30 -54.96
C MET A 655 3.73 3.02 -55.59
N TYR A 656 3.42 1.87 -55.00
CA TYR A 656 3.70 0.54 -55.53
C TYR A 656 2.41 -0.15 -56.00
N ARG A 657 2.49 -1.02 -57.01
CA ARG A 657 1.36 -1.82 -57.50
C ARG A 657 1.68 -3.31 -57.43
N ASN A 658 0.67 -4.14 -57.16
CA ASN A 658 0.83 -5.59 -57.21
C ASN A 658 1.35 -6.04 -58.59
N GLY A 659 2.37 -6.91 -58.59
CA GLY A 659 3.05 -7.38 -59.79
C GLY A 659 4.06 -6.40 -60.39
N GLN A 660 4.23 -5.18 -59.85
CA GLN A 660 5.18 -4.19 -60.38
C GLN A 660 6.63 -4.73 -60.34
N PRO A 661 7.35 -4.74 -61.48
CA PRO A 661 8.77 -5.08 -61.51
C PRO A 661 9.63 -4.05 -60.76
N LEU A 662 10.70 -4.51 -60.10
CA LEU A 662 11.67 -3.70 -59.37
C LEU A 662 13.08 -3.87 -60.00
N PRO A 663 13.35 -3.27 -61.17
CA PRO A 663 14.56 -3.54 -61.95
C PRO A 663 15.86 -3.08 -61.27
N ASN A 664 15.77 -2.10 -60.36
CA ASN A 664 16.92 -1.57 -59.60
C ASN A 664 16.95 -2.10 -58.16
N PHE A 665 16.31 -3.24 -57.89
CA PHE A 665 16.32 -3.83 -56.55
C PHE A 665 17.71 -4.36 -56.22
N GLN A 666 18.23 -3.97 -55.07
CA GLN A 666 19.52 -4.40 -54.55
C GLN A 666 19.29 -5.19 -53.27
N ILE A 667 19.96 -6.31 -53.10
CA ILE A 667 19.94 -7.06 -51.84
C ILE A 667 21.28 -6.88 -51.16
N ARG A 668 21.25 -6.69 -49.85
CA ARG A 668 22.42 -6.56 -48.99
C ARG A 668 22.33 -7.59 -47.88
N MET A 669 23.48 -8.17 -47.55
CA MET A 669 23.67 -8.97 -46.36
C MET A 669 24.46 -8.14 -45.35
N ALA A 670 23.93 -8.01 -44.14
CA ALA A 670 24.60 -7.30 -43.05
C ALA A 670 25.11 -8.28 -42.00
N ASP A 671 26.42 -8.22 -41.73
CA ASP A 671 27.05 -8.86 -40.58
C ASP A 671 26.80 -8.02 -39.33
N LEU A 672 26.09 -8.61 -38.37
CA LEU A 672 25.68 -7.94 -37.14
C LEU A 672 26.08 -8.79 -35.93
N SER A 673 26.07 -8.17 -34.76
CA SER A 673 26.32 -8.88 -33.51
C SER A 673 25.33 -8.43 -32.45
N THR A 674 24.84 -9.38 -31.67
CA THR A 674 23.91 -9.09 -30.57
C THR A 674 24.60 -8.18 -29.55
N GLN A 675 23.85 -7.25 -28.95
CA GLN A 675 24.39 -6.34 -27.94
C GLN A 675 23.92 -6.76 -26.55
N PRO A 676 24.74 -6.55 -25.50
CA PRO A 676 24.33 -6.86 -24.14
C PRO A 676 23.12 -6.01 -23.73
N PRO A 677 22.22 -6.53 -22.87
CA PRO A 677 21.11 -5.75 -22.37
C PRO A 677 21.63 -4.53 -21.59
N PRO A 678 21.06 -3.34 -21.77
CA PRO A 678 21.56 -2.15 -21.08
C PRO A 678 21.26 -2.23 -19.58
N LEU A 679 22.15 -1.63 -18.79
CA LEU A 679 21.96 -1.46 -17.35
C LEU A 679 20.67 -0.67 -17.04
N LEU A 680 20.09 -0.92 -15.86
CA LEU A 680 18.81 -0.34 -15.46
C LEU A 680 18.93 1.17 -15.24
N THR A 681 17.98 1.93 -15.77
CA THR A 681 17.67 3.29 -15.30
C THR A 681 16.75 3.26 -14.07
N GLU A 682 16.50 4.41 -13.42
CA GLU A 682 15.46 4.50 -12.37
C GLU A 682 14.07 4.07 -12.87
N ALA A 683 13.68 4.49 -14.08
CA ALA A 683 12.42 4.08 -14.69
C ALA A 683 12.34 2.56 -14.94
N ASP A 684 13.45 1.93 -15.36
CA ASP A 684 13.50 0.47 -15.56
C ASP A 684 13.39 -0.28 -14.23
N LEU A 685 14.04 0.23 -13.18
CA LEU A 685 14.00 -0.37 -11.85
C LEU A 685 12.61 -0.27 -11.22
N ILE A 686 11.94 0.88 -11.32
CA ILE A 686 10.54 1.03 -10.89
C ILE A 686 9.64 0.04 -11.64
N ALA A 687 9.78 -0.05 -12.97
CA ALA A 687 8.96 -0.96 -13.76
C ALA A 687 9.17 -2.43 -13.37
N LEU A 688 10.39 -2.81 -12.96
CA LEU A 688 10.67 -4.14 -12.45
C LEU A 688 10.08 -4.37 -11.06
N MET A 689 10.17 -3.39 -10.16
CA MET A 689 9.59 -3.46 -8.82
C MET A 689 8.06 -3.58 -8.86
N ASP A 690 7.36 -2.72 -9.62
CA ASP A 690 5.90 -2.78 -9.83
C ASP A 690 5.49 -4.11 -10.46
N LYS A 691 6.19 -4.56 -11.52
CA LYS A 691 5.92 -5.86 -12.16
C LYS A 691 6.08 -7.04 -11.20
N LYS A 692 6.93 -6.91 -10.18
CA LYS A 692 7.23 -7.97 -9.21
C LYS A 692 6.49 -7.81 -7.88
N GLY A 693 5.66 -6.77 -7.74
CA GLY A 693 4.83 -6.55 -6.56
C GLY A 693 5.62 -6.19 -5.30
N ILE A 694 6.73 -5.45 -5.44
CA ILE A 694 7.47 -4.91 -4.28
C ILE A 694 7.56 -3.40 -4.37
N GLY A 695 7.57 -2.71 -3.21
CA GLY A 695 7.55 -1.25 -3.21
C GLY A 695 6.18 -0.65 -3.54
N THR A 696 5.11 -1.41 -3.25
CA THR A 696 3.70 -0.98 -3.38
C THR A 696 3.40 0.21 -2.47
N ASP A 697 2.24 0.84 -2.64
CA ASP A 697 1.83 2.01 -1.82
C ASP A 697 2.79 3.20 -1.97
N ALA A 698 3.24 3.46 -3.21
CA ALA A 698 4.15 4.55 -3.57
C ALA A 698 5.50 4.57 -2.80
N THR A 699 6.04 3.40 -2.45
CA THR A 699 7.32 3.28 -1.70
C THR A 699 8.56 3.01 -2.57
N HIS A 700 8.42 2.88 -3.90
CA HIS A 700 9.52 2.70 -4.86
C HIS A 700 10.67 3.71 -4.66
N ALA A 701 10.33 4.99 -4.60
CA ALA A 701 11.28 6.09 -4.43
C ALA A 701 12.16 5.91 -3.19
N GLU A 702 11.57 5.48 -2.07
CA GLU A 702 12.27 5.31 -0.81
C GLU A 702 13.30 4.17 -0.88
N HIS A 703 12.91 3.02 -1.41
CA HIS A 703 13.79 1.86 -1.49
C HIS A 703 14.95 2.07 -2.48
N ILE A 704 14.68 2.72 -3.62
CA ILE A 704 15.71 3.11 -4.59
C ILE A 704 16.68 4.13 -3.97
N GLU A 705 16.17 5.12 -3.24
CA GLU A 705 17.03 6.08 -2.53
C GLU A 705 17.85 5.39 -1.44
N ARG A 706 17.30 4.39 -0.76
CA ARG A 706 18.00 3.66 0.31
C ARG A 706 19.23 2.91 -0.22
N ILE A 707 19.13 2.21 -1.36
CA ILE A 707 20.30 1.51 -1.95
C ILE A 707 21.38 2.47 -2.44
N LYS A 708 21.00 3.67 -2.92
CA LYS A 708 21.93 4.75 -3.29
C LYS A 708 22.61 5.34 -2.06
N PHE A 709 21.83 5.71 -1.05
CA PHE A 709 22.31 6.28 0.22
C PHE A 709 23.31 5.34 0.93
N ARG A 710 23.03 4.03 0.90
CA ARG A 710 23.92 3.00 1.45
C ARG A 710 25.12 2.67 0.57
N LYS A 711 25.28 3.34 -0.58
CA LYS A 711 26.37 3.13 -1.55
C LYS A 711 26.48 1.69 -2.05
N TYR A 712 25.34 0.99 -2.18
CA TYR A 712 25.29 -0.33 -2.81
C TYR A 712 25.23 -0.24 -4.32
N VAL A 713 24.76 0.89 -4.83
CA VAL A 713 24.74 1.21 -6.24
C VAL A 713 25.25 2.64 -6.45
N VAL A 714 25.73 2.90 -7.66
CA VAL A 714 26.03 4.23 -8.17
C VAL A 714 25.34 4.41 -9.51
N LEU A 715 25.12 5.65 -9.92
CA LEU A 715 24.70 5.97 -11.28
C LEU A 715 25.93 6.27 -12.12
N ASN A 716 26.05 5.63 -13.28
CA ASN A 716 27.09 5.96 -14.25
C ASN A 716 26.74 7.23 -15.03
N ASN A 717 27.63 7.66 -15.94
CA ASN A 717 27.45 8.88 -16.74
C ASN A 717 26.19 8.86 -17.63
N ALA A 718 25.63 7.68 -17.92
CA ALA A 718 24.39 7.50 -18.66
C ALA A 718 23.15 7.41 -17.75
N ASN A 719 23.28 7.74 -16.46
CA ASN A 719 22.24 7.61 -15.43
C ASN A 719 21.67 6.19 -15.32
N ARG A 720 22.55 5.18 -15.42
CA ARG A 720 22.21 3.77 -15.21
C ARG A 720 22.86 3.24 -13.94
N PHE A 721 22.17 2.35 -13.25
CA PHE A 721 22.64 1.72 -12.03
C PHE A 721 23.75 0.73 -12.30
N GLU A 722 24.86 0.91 -11.58
CA GLU A 722 25.94 -0.05 -11.44
C GLU A 722 26.08 -0.45 -9.97
N PRO A 723 26.16 -1.75 -9.64
CA PRO A 723 26.41 -2.16 -8.27
C PRO A 723 27.84 -1.81 -7.87
N THR A 724 28.01 -1.32 -6.65
CA THR A 724 29.36 -1.18 -6.07
C THR A 724 29.92 -2.56 -5.73
N LYS A 725 31.23 -2.64 -5.47
CA LYS A 725 31.87 -3.90 -5.04
C LYS A 725 31.18 -4.51 -3.81
N VAL A 726 30.78 -3.66 -2.85
CA VAL A 726 30.04 -4.10 -1.66
C VAL A 726 28.64 -4.58 -2.03
N GLY A 727 27.89 -3.82 -2.84
CA GLY A 727 26.55 -4.23 -3.28
C GLY A 727 26.55 -5.58 -4.02
N LEU A 728 27.49 -5.76 -4.95
CA LEU A 728 27.70 -7.02 -5.68
C LEU A 728 28.10 -8.15 -4.72
N ALA A 729 29.02 -7.89 -3.78
CA ALA A 729 29.49 -8.89 -2.82
C ALA A 729 28.37 -9.40 -1.91
N LEU A 730 27.49 -8.52 -1.45
CA LEU A 730 26.35 -8.88 -0.62
C LEU A 730 25.42 -9.81 -1.39
N ILE A 731 24.95 -9.42 -2.58
CA ILE A 731 24.04 -10.27 -3.38
C ILE A 731 24.69 -11.61 -3.71
N ASN A 732 25.93 -11.62 -4.20
CA ASN A 732 26.68 -12.85 -4.47
C ASN A 732 26.82 -13.74 -3.22
N GLY A 733 27.09 -13.13 -2.06
CA GLY A 733 27.30 -13.85 -0.81
C GLY A 733 26.02 -14.53 -0.32
N TYR A 734 24.90 -13.82 -0.32
CA TYR A 734 23.59 -14.37 0.03
C TYR A 734 23.10 -15.41 -0.99
N ASP A 735 23.31 -15.19 -2.30
CA ASP A 735 22.94 -16.17 -3.34
C ASP A 735 23.66 -17.51 -3.14
N ARG A 736 24.94 -17.48 -2.70
CA ARG A 736 25.75 -18.67 -2.40
C ARG A 736 25.37 -19.38 -1.09
N MET A 737 24.51 -18.81 -0.27
CA MET A 737 24.02 -19.48 0.94
C MET A 737 22.92 -20.51 0.63
N GLU A 738 22.41 -20.55 -0.61
CA GLU A 738 21.42 -21.54 -1.08
C GLU A 738 20.22 -21.66 -0.15
N HIS A 739 19.72 -20.52 0.31
CA HIS A 739 18.48 -20.48 1.08
C HIS A 739 17.31 -21.00 0.22
N ARG A 740 16.37 -21.69 0.87
CA ARG A 740 15.10 -22.10 0.25
C ARG A 740 14.39 -20.90 -0.40
N HIS A 741 14.39 -19.78 0.30
CA HIS A 741 13.94 -18.48 -0.21
C HIS A 741 15.17 -17.63 -0.59
N LYS A 742 15.35 -17.36 -1.88
CA LYS A 742 16.42 -16.46 -2.35
C LYS A 742 16.07 -15.02 -1.97
N VAL A 743 16.72 -14.49 -0.94
CA VAL A 743 16.46 -13.13 -0.42
C VAL A 743 16.75 -12.00 -1.42
N SER A 744 17.63 -12.25 -2.40
CA SER A 744 17.90 -11.34 -3.52
C SER A 744 16.76 -11.29 -4.54
N LYS A 745 15.82 -12.24 -4.48
CA LYS A 745 14.64 -12.31 -5.34
C LYS A 745 13.43 -11.68 -4.62
N PRO A 746 12.51 -11.05 -5.37
CA PRO A 746 11.44 -10.25 -4.79
C PRO A 746 10.33 -11.07 -4.12
N ASN A 747 10.27 -12.39 -4.36
CA ASN A 747 9.13 -13.24 -4.00
C ASN A 747 8.71 -13.11 -2.53
N LEU A 748 9.65 -13.22 -1.59
CA LEU A 748 9.34 -13.16 -0.17
C LEU A 748 8.78 -11.79 0.25
N ARG A 749 9.33 -10.70 -0.32
CA ARG A 749 8.80 -9.36 -0.08
C ARG A 749 7.44 -9.16 -0.74
N ALA A 750 7.23 -9.67 -1.95
CA ALA A 750 5.95 -9.55 -2.64
C ALA A 750 4.83 -10.31 -1.90
N GLU A 751 5.14 -11.46 -1.31
CA GLU A 751 4.23 -12.19 -0.42
C GLU A 751 3.89 -11.37 0.83
N LEU A 752 4.87 -10.72 1.45
CA LEU A 752 4.63 -9.80 2.56
C LEU A 752 3.73 -8.63 2.16
N GLU A 753 4.02 -7.92 1.07
CA GLU A 753 3.19 -6.80 0.58
C GLU A 753 1.75 -7.25 0.30
N ALA A 754 1.57 -8.43 -0.30
CA ALA A 754 0.24 -9.01 -0.54
C ALA A 754 -0.49 -9.35 0.77
N ASP A 755 0.22 -9.81 1.80
CA ASP A 755 -0.37 -10.02 3.12
C ASP A 755 -0.76 -8.71 3.81
N LEU A 756 -0.02 -7.61 3.61
CA LEU A 756 -0.40 -6.28 4.11
C LEU A 756 -1.71 -5.81 3.46
N VAL A 757 -1.91 -6.05 2.16
CA VAL A 757 -3.20 -5.78 1.49
C VAL A 757 -4.34 -6.57 2.14
N LYS A 758 -4.12 -7.85 2.47
CA LYS A 758 -5.13 -8.67 3.18
C LYS A 758 -5.45 -8.13 4.57
N ILE A 759 -4.49 -7.50 5.26
CA ILE A 759 -4.77 -6.79 6.51
C ILE A 759 -5.70 -5.62 6.24
N CYS A 760 -5.39 -4.77 5.24
CA CYS A 760 -6.26 -3.63 4.87
C CYS A 760 -7.69 -4.07 4.51
N GLU A 761 -7.84 -5.21 3.84
CA GLU A 761 -9.14 -5.78 3.46
C GLU A 761 -9.87 -6.48 4.63
N GLY A 762 -9.22 -6.65 5.78
CA GLY A 762 -9.74 -7.38 6.94
C GLY A 762 -9.79 -8.91 6.74
N THR A 763 -9.15 -9.45 5.70
CA THR A 763 -9.11 -10.89 5.40
C THR A 763 -7.98 -11.63 6.12
N LYS A 764 -7.03 -10.91 6.72
CA LYS A 764 -5.97 -11.45 7.58
C LYS A 764 -5.65 -10.49 8.73
N THR A 765 -5.33 -11.01 9.91
CA THR A 765 -4.99 -10.17 11.07
C THR A 765 -3.50 -9.84 11.13
N LYS A 766 -3.15 -8.67 11.71
CA LYS A 766 -1.76 -8.26 11.98
C LYS A 766 -0.95 -9.34 12.70
N GLN A 767 -1.51 -9.94 13.75
CA GLN A 767 -0.82 -10.93 14.58
C GLN A 767 -0.49 -12.20 13.78
N THR A 768 -1.39 -12.61 12.90
CA THR A 768 -1.17 -13.76 12.01
C THR A 768 -0.02 -13.49 11.05
N VAL A 769 -0.05 -12.34 10.36
CA VAL A 769 1.02 -11.95 9.43
C VAL A 769 2.36 -11.81 10.13
N LEU A 770 2.41 -11.12 11.29
CA LEU A 770 3.62 -10.98 12.08
C LEU A 770 4.24 -12.35 12.41
N ARG A 771 3.44 -13.26 12.98
CA ARG A 771 3.90 -14.60 13.38
C ARG A 771 4.46 -15.39 12.20
N GLU A 772 3.74 -15.42 11.08
CA GLU A 772 4.16 -16.17 9.89
C GLU A 772 5.46 -15.60 9.30
N GLN A 773 5.51 -14.28 9.10
CA GLN A 773 6.65 -13.60 8.48
C GLN A 773 7.88 -13.67 9.40
N ILE A 774 7.72 -13.44 10.70
CA ILE A 774 8.81 -13.60 11.68
C ILE A 774 9.35 -15.03 11.66
N ASN A 775 8.50 -16.05 11.58
CA ASN A 775 8.96 -17.45 11.53
C ASN A 775 9.78 -17.75 10.27
N ILE A 776 9.33 -17.28 9.10
CA ILE A 776 10.07 -17.43 7.83
C ILE A 776 11.45 -16.76 7.95
N TYR A 777 11.49 -15.51 8.40
CA TYR A 777 12.75 -14.77 8.52
C TYR A 777 13.66 -15.29 9.64
N LYS A 778 13.13 -15.89 10.71
CA LYS A 778 13.91 -16.59 11.74
C LYS A 778 14.63 -17.81 11.20
N GLU A 779 13.96 -18.63 10.40
CA GLU A 779 14.57 -19.79 9.75
C GLU A 779 15.68 -19.37 8.79
N LEU A 780 15.36 -18.39 7.94
CA LEU A 780 16.31 -17.78 7.02
C LEU A 780 17.53 -17.23 7.76
N PHE A 781 17.33 -16.47 8.83
CA PHE A 781 18.41 -15.89 9.62
C PHE A 781 19.32 -16.95 10.24
N ARG A 782 18.77 -18.03 10.83
CA ARG A 782 19.59 -19.13 11.38
C ARG A 782 20.52 -19.71 10.32
N ASN A 783 20.00 -19.93 9.11
CA ASN A 783 20.80 -20.44 8.00
C ASN A 783 21.85 -19.41 7.56
N THR A 784 21.49 -18.13 7.48
CA THR A 784 22.42 -17.04 7.16
C THR A 784 23.54 -16.93 8.19
N GLU A 785 23.23 -17.06 9.49
CA GLU A 785 24.22 -17.01 10.57
C GLU A 785 25.25 -18.14 10.45
N LEU A 786 24.79 -19.38 10.18
CA LEU A 786 25.67 -20.53 9.93
C LEU A 786 26.58 -20.35 8.70
N LYS A 787 26.06 -19.68 7.66
CA LYS A 787 26.76 -19.48 6.38
C LYS A 787 27.32 -18.07 6.20
N VAL A 788 27.40 -17.27 7.26
CA VAL A 788 27.78 -15.85 7.18
C VAL A 788 29.17 -15.64 6.56
N HIS A 789 30.04 -16.63 6.69
CA HIS A 789 31.37 -16.66 6.06
C HIS A 789 31.34 -16.52 4.54
N LYS A 790 30.25 -16.92 3.87
CA LYS A 790 30.04 -16.73 2.42
C LYS A 790 30.01 -15.26 2.00
N LEU A 791 29.58 -14.34 2.89
CA LEU A 791 29.68 -12.89 2.64
C LEU A 791 31.14 -12.46 2.55
N GLY A 792 31.97 -12.94 3.47
CA GLY A 792 33.40 -12.65 3.51
C GLY A 792 34.16 -13.23 2.31
N GLU A 793 33.87 -14.47 1.94
CA GLU A 793 34.43 -15.13 0.75
C GLU A 793 34.08 -14.36 -0.54
N SER A 794 32.82 -13.94 -0.67
CA SER A 794 32.33 -13.17 -1.81
C SER A 794 33.03 -11.81 -1.91
N LEU A 795 33.13 -11.09 -0.79
CA LEU A 795 33.82 -9.80 -0.73
C LEU A 795 35.30 -9.95 -1.10
N ARG A 796 35.99 -10.95 -0.54
CA ARG A 796 37.38 -11.25 -0.88
C ARG A 796 37.54 -11.55 -2.37
N ALA A 797 36.68 -12.40 -2.94
CA ALA A 797 36.74 -12.78 -4.35
C ALA A 797 36.62 -11.57 -5.29
N ILE A 798 35.65 -10.67 -5.04
CA ILE A 798 35.42 -9.48 -5.88
C ILE A 798 36.59 -8.49 -5.81
N TYR A 799 37.22 -8.33 -4.65
CA TYR A 799 38.38 -7.45 -4.51
C TYR A 799 39.66 -8.07 -5.05
N GLN A 800 39.81 -9.40 -5.00
CA GLN A 800 40.97 -10.12 -5.57
C GLN A 800 40.91 -10.24 -7.10
N GLN A 801 39.73 -10.45 -7.68
CA GLN A 801 39.56 -10.49 -9.14
C GLN A 801 40.02 -9.21 -9.85
N ASN A 802 40.01 -8.06 -9.16
CA ASN A 802 40.47 -6.80 -9.73
C ASN A 802 41.97 -6.51 -9.53
N ASN A 803 42.64 -7.18 -8.58
CA ASN A 803 44.10 -7.06 -8.44
C ASN A 803 44.84 -7.92 -9.47
N ASN A 804 44.22 -9.02 -9.91
CA ASN A 804 44.64 -9.77 -11.10
C ASN A 804 43.91 -9.22 -12.32
N GLY A 805 44.12 -7.94 -12.62
CA GLY A 805 43.61 -7.32 -13.84
C GLY A 805 43.74 -8.29 -15.00
N LEU A 806 42.59 -8.71 -15.52
CA LEU A 806 42.51 -9.38 -16.80
C LEU A 806 43.18 -8.44 -17.81
N ILE A 807 44.43 -8.78 -18.12
CA ILE A 807 45.01 -8.56 -19.43
C ILE A 807 44.04 -9.26 -20.40
N ARG A 808 43.10 -8.51 -20.95
CA ARG A 808 42.47 -8.77 -22.24
C ARG A 808 42.15 -7.44 -22.89
#